data_AF-A0A097R680-F1
#
_entry.id   AF-A0A097R680-F1
#
_cell.length_a   1.000
_cell.length_b   1.000
_cell.length_c   1.000
_cell.angle_alpha   90.00
_cell.angle_beta   90.00
_cell.angle_gamma   90.00
#
_symmetry.space_group_name_H-M   'P 1'
#
loop_
_entity.id
_entity.type
_entity.pdbx_description
1 polymer ?
#
loop_
_entity_poly.entity_id
_entity_poly.type
_entity_poly.pdbx_seq_one_letter_code
_entity_poly.pdbx_strand_id
1 'polypeptide(L)'
;MLSSLIVRTKSGRIIPVVLAAMLMAACSGQAPQTPAANIQAEATASSEYYLQQMQQSSDDNKADWQLLAIRSLIREGKLPQAAELLGKLPQELTDVQRQEQQLVSAELSIAQKNMPNASAILAKLNVDSLSNSQKARYYQAVIDASQGKASLPVIRAYIAQEPLLYDKQRLQNINGTWAALTQLTQADLNSLVINADENILQGWLDLLRLYQDNKQDPSLLKAAIKDWQTRYPNNPASKVLPTALDNVLNFKQASTSSVALLLPLNGQAQVFANAIQAGFNAAKNGVITQSAPSQPQPAAAPDDANAAQPTSTDPNANGAVSTSGAAPVAEAAPAAAQTDADGMPVAPIVPPSASNAQIKVYDTSSQPLPALLAQAKQDGATLVVGPLLKENVDQLSAGSTPLNVLALNQPEQVQNNPNICYFALSPENEARDAAKHIWEQGKRTPLILTPRGSLGDRVAKAFAQEWQQLGGSTVLQQGFGSTGELRQSINGGTGIRMTGQPVMVASASQPQSVTIAGLTIPAPPADAGAVSTSSGKVDAVYIIATPAELTLIKPMIDLANGSHSGLGLYASSRSYQAGSGPDFRLEMDGLQFSDIPLLAGSNPAQLQQAAAQFKNDYSLVRLYAMGADAWVLANHFSQMRQIGGFQLNGSTGVLSADSNCVINRKLPWLQYRAGSIVPMQ
;
A
#
# COMPACT_ATOMS: atom_id res chain seq x y z
N MET A 1 -83.75 -64.54 -2.36
CA MET A 1 -83.68 -65.80 -1.60
C MET A 1 -82.39 -66.50 -1.95
N LEU A 2 -81.71 -67.03 -0.93
CA LEU A 2 -80.47 -67.80 -1.04
C LEU A 2 -80.58 -68.93 -2.07
N SER A 3 -79.49 -69.25 -2.76
CA SER A 3 -78.89 -70.60 -2.70
C SER A 3 -77.59 -70.68 -3.49
N SER A 4 -76.54 -70.98 -2.74
CA SER A 4 -75.24 -71.50 -3.17
C SER A 4 -75.33 -72.92 -3.72
N LEU A 5 -74.51 -73.27 -4.70
CA LEU A 5 -73.95 -74.62 -4.87
C LEU A 5 -72.53 -74.52 -5.42
N ILE A 6 -71.60 -75.17 -4.70
CA ILE A 6 -70.20 -75.35 -5.07
C ILE A 6 -70.08 -76.70 -5.79
N VAL A 7 -69.32 -76.76 -6.88
CA VAL A 7 -68.68 -78.00 -7.36
C VAL A 7 -67.22 -77.72 -7.69
N ARG A 8 -66.33 -78.51 -7.09
CA ARG A 8 -64.88 -78.57 -7.34
C ARG A 8 -64.60 -79.32 -8.64
N THR A 9 -63.62 -78.87 -9.42
CA THR A 9 -62.71 -79.77 -10.16
C THR A 9 -61.32 -79.16 -10.28
N LYS A 10 -60.30 -80.02 -10.12
CA LYS A 10 -58.87 -79.72 -10.20
C LYS A 10 -58.43 -79.58 -11.66
N SER A 11 -57.79 -78.46 -12.00
CA SER A 11 -56.76 -78.32 -13.04
C SER A 11 -56.11 -76.94 -12.88
N GLY A 12 -55.42 -76.74 -11.75
CA GLY A 12 -54.69 -75.50 -11.47
C GLY A 12 -53.20 -75.71 -11.64
N ARG A 13 -52.70 -75.55 -12.87
CA ARG A 13 -51.31 -75.28 -13.23
C ARG A 13 -51.28 -75.06 -14.74
N ILE A 14 -50.66 -73.98 -15.20
CA ILE A 14 -50.50 -73.55 -16.61
C ILE A 14 -51.54 -72.52 -17.14
N ILE A 15 -52.13 -71.67 -16.29
CA ILE A 15 -52.80 -70.43 -16.76
C ILE A 15 -52.18 -69.11 -16.24
N PRO A 16 -51.43 -69.01 -15.12
CA PRO A 16 -50.96 -67.69 -14.68
C PRO A 16 -49.70 -67.19 -15.43
N VAL A 17 -49.04 -68.01 -16.26
CA VAL A 17 -47.78 -67.63 -16.92
C VAL A 17 -48.00 -66.81 -18.18
N VAL A 18 -49.14 -66.95 -18.88
CA VAL A 18 -49.40 -66.21 -20.11
C VAL A 18 -50.00 -64.81 -19.85
N LEU A 19 -50.70 -64.62 -18.73
CA LEU A 19 -51.26 -63.31 -18.36
C LEU A 19 -50.22 -62.34 -17.74
N ALA A 20 -49.15 -62.87 -17.13
CA ALA A 20 -48.05 -62.07 -16.60
C ALA A 20 -47.10 -61.53 -17.68
N ALA A 21 -47.08 -62.14 -18.88
CA ALA A 21 -46.23 -61.70 -19.99
C ALA A 21 -46.84 -60.53 -20.79
N MET A 22 -48.16 -60.32 -20.76
CA MET A 22 -48.81 -59.20 -21.48
C MET A 22 -48.88 -57.89 -20.66
N LEU A 23 -48.67 -57.92 -19.35
CA LEU A 23 -48.60 -56.70 -18.52
C LEU A 23 -47.19 -56.07 -18.43
N MET A 24 -46.15 -56.75 -18.95
CA MET A 24 -44.76 -56.26 -18.91
C MET A 24 -44.31 -55.56 -20.21
N ALA A 25 -45.19 -55.43 -21.22
CA ALA A 25 -44.86 -54.78 -22.50
C ALA A 25 -45.36 -53.32 -22.63
N ALA A 26 -45.95 -52.74 -21.57
CA ALA A 26 -46.48 -51.37 -21.58
C ALA A 26 -45.69 -50.37 -20.73
N CYS A 27 -44.57 -50.78 -20.12
CA CYS A 27 -43.63 -49.85 -19.49
C CYS A 27 -42.49 -49.53 -20.47
N SER A 28 -42.77 -48.71 -21.48
CA SER A 28 -41.72 -47.85 -22.04
C SER A 28 -41.27 -46.94 -20.90
N GLY A 29 -40.15 -47.27 -20.27
CA GLY A 29 -39.61 -46.51 -19.16
C GLY A 29 -39.31 -45.08 -19.59
N GLN A 30 -40.18 -44.14 -19.25
CA GLN A 30 -39.75 -42.77 -19.05
C GLN A 30 -38.85 -42.79 -17.82
N ALA A 31 -37.54 -42.65 -18.04
CA ALA A 31 -36.59 -42.35 -16.98
C ALA A 31 -37.16 -41.20 -16.12
N PRO A 32 -37.02 -41.23 -14.79
CA PRO A 32 -37.46 -40.13 -13.95
C PRO A 32 -36.85 -38.83 -14.48
N GLN A 33 -37.70 -37.94 -15.00
CA GLN A 33 -37.25 -36.68 -15.58
C GLN A 33 -36.78 -35.79 -14.45
N THR A 34 -35.46 -35.69 -14.27
CA THR A 34 -34.87 -34.62 -13.47
C THR A 34 -35.26 -33.27 -14.09
N PRO A 35 -35.55 -32.24 -13.28
CA PRO A 35 -35.82 -30.90 -13.81
C PRO A 35 -34.68 -30.49 -14.75
N ALA A 36 -35.01 -29.85 -15.87
CA ALA A 36 -33.99 -29.36 -16.79
C ALA A 36 -33.00 -28.44 -16.05
N ALA A 37 -31.72 -28.82 -16.05
CA ALA A 37 -30.67 -28.01 -15.45
C ALA A 37 -30.51 -26.73 -16.26
N ASN A 38 -30.42 -25.57 -15.59
CA ASN A 38 -30.08 -24.32 -16.25
C ASN A 38 -28.64 -23.95 -15.90
N ILE A 39 -27.68 -24.38 -16.74
CA ILE A 39 -26.26 -24.08 -16.56
C ILE A 39 -25.94 -22.59 -16.60
N GLN A 40 -26.78 -21.80 -17.29
CA GLN A 40 -26.61 -20.36 -17.43
C GLN A 40 -27.18 -19.57 -16.24
N ALA A 41 -27.91 -20.21 -15.32
CA ALA A 41 -28.42 -19.59 -14.11
C ALA A 41 -27.35 -19.51 -13.01
N GLU A 42 -27.66 -18.77 -11.95
CA GLU A 42 -26.82 -18.75 -10.75
C GLU A 42 -26.84 -20.11 -10.05
N ALA A 43 -25.66 -20.69 -9.85
CA ALA A 43 -25.49 -21.93 -9.10
C ALA A 43 -25.59 -21.66 -7.59
N THR A 44 -26.80 -21.47 -7.06
CA THR A 44 -27.02 -21.08 -5.66
C THR A 44 -26.95 -22.24 -4.66
N ALA A 45 -27.08 -23.49 -5.12
CA ALA A 45 -27.06 -24.66 -4.23
C ALA A 45 -25.63 -25.15 -3.91
N SER A 46 -25.52 -26.06 -2.92
CA SER A 46 -24.25 -26.68 -2.53
C SER A 46 -23.72 -27.64 -3.60
N SER A 47 -22.41 -27.91 -3.56
CA SER A 47 -21.78 -28.91 -4.43
C SER A 47 -22.43 -30.29 -4.28
N GLU A 48 -22.78 -30.68 -3.05
CA GLU A 48 -23.44 -31.96 -2.74
C GLU A 48 -24.78 -32.11 -3.43
N TYR A 49 -25.60 -31.05 -3.44
CA TYR A 49 -26.88 -31.05 -4.15
C TYR A 49 -26.68 -31.30 -5.64
N TYR A 50 -25.77 -30.56 -6.28
CA TYR A 50 -25.53 -30.71 -7.72
C TYR A 50 -24.90 -32.06 -8.08
N LEU A 51 -24.01 -32.60 -7.24
CA LEU A 51 -23.46 -33.95 -7.40
C LEU A 51 -24.54 -35.04 -7.29
N GLN A 52 -25.53 -34.87 -6.39
CA GLN A 52 -26.66 -35.78 -6.28
C GLN A 52 -27.55 -35.73 -7.52
N GLN A 53 -27.86 -34.53 -8.02
CA GLN A 53 -28.64 -34.36 -9.25
C GLN A 53 -27.92 -34.94 -10.48
N MET A 54 -26.60 -34.79 -10.54
CA MET A 54 -25.75 -35.39 -11.56
C MET A 54 -25.85 -36.93 -11.58
N GLN A 55 -25.84 -37.59 -10.41
CA GLN A 55 -25.93 -39.06 -10.32
C GLN A 55 -27.29 -39.61 -10.76
N GLN A 56 -28.34 -38.78 -10.68
CA GLN A 56 -29.72 -39.16 -10.99
C GLN A 56 -30.15 -38.80 -12.42
N SER A 57 -29.30 -38.09 -13.19
CA SER A 57 -29.63 -37.57 -14.51
C SER A 57 -29.07 -38.41 -15.67
N SER A 58 -29.73 -38.35 -16.81
CA SER A 58 -29.26 -38.90 -18.09
C SER A 58 -28.10 -38.09 -18.68
N ASP A 59 -27.37 -38.66 -19.64
CA ASP A 59 -26.08 -38.13 -20.11
C ASP A 59 -26.11 -36.66 -20.59
N ASP A 60 -27.14 -36.23 -21.34
CA ASP A 60 -27.24 -34.84 -21.82
C ASP A 60 -27.38 -33.83 -20.66
N ASN A 61 -28.22 -34.13 -19.66
CA ASN A 61 -28.39 -33.28 -18.46
C ASN A 61 -27.25 -33.46 -17.46
N LYS A 62 -26.49 -34.56 -17.54
CA LYS A 62 -25.42 -34.90 -16.61
C LYS A 62 -24.24 -33.95 -16.76
N ALA A 63 -23.88 -33.55 -17.98
CA ALA A 63 -22.84 -32.55 -18.23
C ALA A 63 -23.21 -31.19 -17.58
N ASP A 64 -24.48 -30.83 -17.63
CA ASP A 64 -24.98 -29.59 -17.05
C ASP A 64 -24.88 -29.59 -15.52
N TRP A 65 -25.33 -30.67 -14.88
CA TRP A 65 -25.18 -30.84 -13.43
C TRP A 65 -23.71 -30.96 -13.00
N GLN A 66 -22.85 -31.56 -13.83
CA GLN A 66 -21.40 -31.58 -13.61
C GLN A 66 -20.82 -30.17 -13.56
N LEU A 67 -21.12 -29.33 -14.55
CA LEU A 67 -20.62 -27.96 -14.60
C LEU A 67 -21.13 -27.12 -13.41
N LEU A 68 -22.40 -27.28 -13.03
CA LEU A 68 -22.96 -26.65 -11.83
C LEU A 68 -22.27 -27.13 -10.53
N ALA A 69 -21.98 -28.43 -10.43
CA ALA A 69 -21.25 -28.98 -9.30
C ALA A 69 -19.82 -28.43 -9.21
N ILE A 70 -19.10 -28.35 -10.34
CA ILE A 70 -17.74 -27.79 -10.39
C ILE A 70 -17.74 -26.33 -9.90
N ARG A 71 -18.71 -25.51 -10.34
CA ARG A 71 -18.85 -24.12 -9.86
C ARG A 71 -18.99 -24.04 -8.35
N SER A 72 -19.88 -24.85 -7.77
CA SER A 72 -20.06 -24.87 -6.31
C SER A 72 -18.83 -25.41 -5.58
N LEU A 73 -18.12 -26.40 -6.14
CA LEU A 73 -16.87 -26.92 -5.57
C LEU A 73 -15.77 -25.85 -5.54
N ILE A 74 -15.65 -25.03 -6.59
CA ILE A 74 -14.70 -23.90 -6.62
C ILE A 74 -15.04 -22.88 -5.53
N ARG A 75 -16.33 -22.49 -5.43
CA ARG A 75 -16.80 -21.56 -4.39
C ARG A 75 -16.59 -22.08 -2.97
N GLU A 76 -16.71 -23.40 -2.77
CA GLU A 76 -16.47 -24.06 -1.49
C GLU A 76 -14.97 -24.34 -1.22
N GLY A 77 -14.06 -23.97 -2.13
CA GLY A 77 -12.62 -24.19 -1.99
C GLY A 77 -12.16 -25.64 -2.18
N LYS A 78 -13.04 -26.53 -2.66
CA LYS A 78 -12.75 -27.95 -2.92
C LYS A 78 -12.06 -28.14 -4.28
N LEU A 79 -10.94 -27.46 -4.49
CA LEU A 79 -10.27 -27.34 -5.80
C LEU A 79 -9.81 -28.67 -6.41
N PRO A 80 -9.26 -29.65 -5.65
CA PRO A 80 -8.88 -30.94 -6.24
C PRO A 80 -10.07 -31.71 -6.80
N GLN A 81 -11.21 -31.68 -6.10
CA GLN A 81 -12.44 -32.34 -6.54
C GLN A 81 -13.03 -31.64 -7.77
N ALA A 82 -12.98 -30.30 -7.81
CA ALA A 82 -13.38 -29.53 -8.98
C ALA A 82 -12.55 -29.87 -10.22
N ALA A 83 -11.23 -29.98 -10.07
CA ALA A 83 -10.31 -30.35 -11.15
C ALA A 83 -10.55 -31.78 -11.66
N GLU A 84 -10.75 -32.74 -10.75
CA GLU A 84 -11.07 -34.13 -11.10
C GLU A 84 -12.39 -34.22 -11.87
N LEU A 85 -13.42 -33.51 -11.40
CA LEU A 85 -14.74 -33.53 -12.02
C LEU A 85 -14.72 -32.84 -13.40
N LEU A 86 -13.96 -31.76 -13.55
CA LEU A 86 -13.74 -31.07 -14.83
C LEU A 86 -13.04 -31.99 -15.85
N GLY A 87 -12.08 -32.80 -15.41
CA GLY A 87 -11.38 -33.78 -16.27
C GLY A 87 -12.25 -34.97 -16.72
N LYS A 88 -13.42 -35.17 -16.10
CA LYS A 88 -14.38 -36.24 -16.41
C LYS A 88 -15.57 -35.77 -17.26
N LEU A 89 -15.55 -34.52 -17.74
CA LEU A 89 -16.59 -34.02 -18.64
C LEU A 89 -16.61 -34.83 -19.96
N PRO A 90 -17.79 -35.06 -20.55
CA PRO A 90 -17.92 -35.70 -21.85
C PRO A 90 -17.10 -34.98 -22.94
N GLN A 91 -16.60 -35.74 -23.93
CA GLN A 91 -15.86 -35.15 -25.05
C GLN A 91 -16.78 -34.37 -26.02
N GLU A 92 -18.03 -34.79 -26.16
CA GLU A 92 -19.02 -34.10 -26.97
C GLU A 92 -19.85 -33.15 -26.09
N LEU A 93 -19.49 -31.87 -26.11
CA LEU A 93 -20.21 -30.79 -25.43
C LEU A 93 -20.90 -29.90 -26.47
N THR A 94 -22.12 -29.48 -26.14
CA THR A 94 -22.82 -28.40 -26.86
C THR A 94 -22.03 -27.09 -26.74
N ASP A 95 -22.28 -26.12 -27.62
CA ASP A 95 -21.57 -24.85 -27.57
C ASP A 95 -21.78 -24.10 -26.26
N VAL A 96 -22.98 -24.17 -25.67
CA VAL A 96 -23.28 -23.56 -24.36
C VAL A 96 -22.50 -24.23 -23.24
N GLN A 97 -22.44 -25.57 -23.24
CA GLN A 97 -21.64 -26.33 -22.27
C GLN A 97 -20.14 -26.06 -22.43
N ARG A 98 -19.65 -25.92 -23.66
CA ARG A 98 -18.24 -25.62 -23.95
C ARG A 98 -17.85 -24.22 -23.45
N GLN A 99 -18.72 -23.23 -23.62
CA GLN A 99 -18.51 -21.89 -23.07
C GLN A 99 -18.48 -21.90 -21.54
N GLU A 100 -19.42 -22.61 -20.92
CA GLU A 100 -19.46 -22.75 -19.46
C GLU A 100 -18.23 -23.50 -18.93
N GLN A 101 -17.80 -24.56 -19.61
CA GLN A 101 -16.57 -25.29 -19.32
C GLN A 101 -15.35 -24.36 -19.34
N GLN A 102 -15.21 -23.52 -20.37
CA GLN A 102 -14.09 -22.58 -20.49
C GLN A 102 -14.09 -21.57 -19.34
N LEU A 103 -15.26 -20.99 -19.01
CA LEU A 103 -15.38 -20.04 -17.91
C LEU A 103 -15.02 -20.68 -16.57
N VAL A 104 -15.55 -21.86 -16.27
CA VAL A 104 -15.24 -22.62 -15.04
C VAL A 104 -13.77 -23.04 -14.99
N SER A 105 -13.15 -23.35 -16.13
CA SER A 105 -11.72 -23.66 -16.21
C SER A 105 -10.84 -22.46 -15.87
N ALA A 106 -11.25 -21.25 -16.30
CA ALA A 106 -10.58 -20.01 -15.92
C ALA A 106 -10.74 -19.73 -14.43
N GLU A 107 -11.95 -19.84 -13.88
CA GLU A 107 -12.23 -19.67 -12.45
C GLU A 107 -11.43 -20.64 -11.58
N LEU A 108 -11.33 -21.91 -11.99
CA LEU A 108 -10.50 -22.90 -11.31
C LEU A 108 -9.01 -22.53 -11.36
N SER A 109 -8.52 -22.04 -12.50
CA SER A 109 -7.13 -21.59 -12.65
C SER A 109 -6.82 -20.40 -11.74
N ILE A 110 -7.76 -19.45 -11.60
CA ILE A 110 -7.65 -18.32 -10.65
C ILE A 110 -7.60 -18.85 -9.22
N ALA A 111 -8.49 -19.76 -8.84
CA ALA A 111 -8.51 -20.35 -7.50
C ALA A 111 -7.23 -21.14 -7.19
N GLN A 112 -6.60 -21.74 -8.20
CA GLN A 112 -5.29 -22.41 -8.12
C GLN A 112 -4.09 -21.44 -8.19
N LYS A 113 -4.34 -20.13 -8.25
CA LYS A 113 -3.33 -19.06 -8.38
C LYS A 113 -2.53 -19.08 -9.69
N ASN A 114 -3.02 -19.74 -10.73
CA ASN A 114 -2.41 -19.77 -12.07
C ASN A 114 -3.05 -18.71 -12.99
N MET A 115 -2.70 -17.44 -12.77
CA MET A 115 -3.27 -16.32 -13.51
C MET A 115 -2.93 -16.28 -15.00
N PRO A 116 -1.69 -16.61 -15.45
CA PRO A 116 -1.38 -16.65 -16.89
C PRO A 116 -2.26 -17.63 -17.67
N ASN A 117 -2.57 -18.79 -17.07
CA ASN A 117 -3.47 -19.75 -17.69
C ASN A 117 -4.91 -19.23 -17.71
N ALA A 118 -5.37 -18.63 -16.60
CA ALA A 118 -6.70 -18.05 -16.52
C ALA A 118 -6.93 -16.98 -17.58
N SER A 119 -6.01 -16.02 -17.72
CA SER A 119 -6.12 -14.95 -18.72
C SER A 119 -6.08 -15.47 -20.15
N ALA A 120 -5.25 -16.48 -20.44
CA ALA A 120 -5.19 -17.13 -21.75
C ALA A 120 -6.49 -17.86 -22.12
N ILE A 121 -7.20 -18.41 -21.14
CA ILE A 121 -8.53 -19.00 -21.35
C ILE A 121 -9.55 -17.89 -21.60
N LEU A 122 -9.61 -16.88 -20.71
CA LEU A 122 -10.58 -15.78 -20.79
C LEU A 122 -10.52 -15.03 -22.13
N ALA A 123 -9.32 -14.78 -22.65
CA ALA A 123 -9.13 -14.09 -23.93
C ALA A 123 -9.76 -14.81 -25.15
N LYS A 124 -10.10 -16.10 -25.04
CA LYS A 124 -10.70 -16.89 -26.13
C LYS A 124 -12.23 -16.93 -26.07
N LEU A 125 -12.86 -16.50 -24.97
CA LEU A 125 -14.31 -16.53 -24.85
C LEU A 125 -14.96 -15.43 -25.69
N ASN A 126 -16.04 -15.78 -26.39
CA ASN A 126 -16.90 -14.81 -27.05
C ASN A 126 -17.93 -14.27 -26.04
N VAL A 127 -17.69 -13.05 -25.54
CA VAL A 127 -18.50 -12.40 -24.51
C VAL A 127 -19.94 -12.14 -24.98
N ASP A 128 -20.15 -11.87 -26.26
CA ASP A 128 -21.49 -11.51 -26.78
C ASP A 128 -22.47 -12.69 -26.73
N SER A 129 -21.95 -13.92 -26.81
CA SER A 129 -22.76 -15.14 -26.71
C SER A 129 -23.09 -15.57 -25.28
N LEU A 130 -22.51 -14.94 -24.26
CA LEU A 130 -22.72 -15.31 -22.86
C LEU A 130 -24.04 -14.77 -22.30
N SER A 131 -24.66 -15.52 -21.40
CA SER A 131 -25.81 -15.05 -20.60
C SER A 131 -25.38 -13.92 -19.65
N ASN A 132 -26.33 -13.14 -19.12
CA ASN A 132 -26.01 -12.07 -18.14
C ASN A 132 -25.28 -12.60 -16.89
N SER A 133 -25.65 -13.79 -16.39
CA SER A 133 -24.97 -14.43 -15.25
C SER A 133 -23.54 -14.84 -15.62
N GLN A 134 -23.35 -15.39 -16.83
CA GLN A 134 -22.02 -15.75 -17.34
C GLN A 134 -21.14 -14.52 -17.57
N LYS A 135 -21.71 -13.42 -18.10
CA LYS A 135 -21.00 -12.14 -18.28
C LYS A 135 -20.51 -11.59 -16.95
N ALA A 136 -21.34 -11.60 -15.91
CA ALA A 136 -20.96 -11.11 -14.57
C ALA A 136 -19.76 -11.90 -14.00
N ARG A 137 -19.76 -13.23 -14.17
CA ARG A 137 -18.66 -14.11 -13.78
C ARG A 137 -17.41 -13.92 -14.64
N TYR A 138 -17.57 -13.80 -15.94
CA TYR A 138 -16.48 -13.55 -16.87
C TYR A 138 -15.72 -12.26 -16.50
N TYR A 139 -16.44 -11.15 -16.29
CA TYR A 139 -15.80 -9.90 -15.90
C TYR A 139 -15.16 -9.98 -14.52
N GLN A 140 -15.78 -10.67 -13.56
CA GLN A 140 -15.15 -10.95 -12.26
C GLN A 140 -13.84 -11.73 -12.43
N ALA A 141 -13.82 -12.76 -13.27
CA ALA A 141 -12.64 -13.57 -13.53
C ALA A 141 -11.52 -12.75 -14.19
N VAL A 142 -11.84 -11.83 -15.10
CA VAL A 142 -10.87 -10.89 -15.68
C VAL A 142 -10.26 -9.98 -14.59
N ILE A 143 -11.11 -9.46 -13.70
CA ILE A 143 -10.68 -8.63 -12.56
C ILE A 143 -9.76 -9.44 -11.62
N ASP A 144 -10.17 -10.63 -11.21
CA ASP A 144 -9.42 -11.46 -10.27
C ASP A 144 -8.08 -11.93 -10.86
N ALA A 145 -8.06 -12.28 -12.16
CA ALA A 145 -6.84 -12.68 -12.87
C ALA A 145 -5.79 -11.56 -12.96
N SER A 146 -6.20 -10.29 -12.84
CA SER A 146 -5.27 -9.15 -12.85
C SER A 146 -4.43 -9.01 -11.57
N GLN A 147 -4.83 -9.67 -10.48
CA GLN A 147 -4.22 -9.54 -9.15
C GLN A 147 -4.12 -8.08 -8.65
N GLY A 148 -5.12 -7.26 -8.99
CA GLY A 148 -5.13 -5.85 -8.59
C GLY A 148 -4.21 -4.95 -9.41
N LYS A 149 -3.65 -5.43 -10.52
CA LYS A 149 -2.94 -4.58 -11.49
C LYS A 149 -3.94 -3.84 -12.37
N ALA A 150 -3.94 -2.51 -12.26
CA ALA A 150 -4.76 -1.66 -13.12
C ALA A 150 -4.37 -1.80 -14.60
N SER A 151 -5.36 -1.91 -15.47
CA SER A 151 -5.19 -1.89 -16.92
C SER A 151 -6.52 -1.54 -17.59
N LEU A 152 -6.47 -1.08 -18.84
CA LEU A 152 -7.68 -0.75 -19.60
C LEU A 152 -8.65 -1.94 -19.72
N PRO A 153 -8.22 -3.18 -20.00
CA PRO A 153 -9.12 -4.34 -19.98
C PRO A 153 -9.83 -4.57 -18.64
N VAL A 154 -9.13 -4.34 -17.53
CA VAL A 154 -9.70 -4.49 -16.17
C VAL A 154 -10.75 -3.40 -15.91
N ILE A 155 -10.47 -2.15 -16.29
CA ILE A 155 -11.43 -1.05 -16.14
C ILE A 155 -12.68 -1.29 -17.00
N ARG A 156 -12.50 -1.75 -18.25
CA ARG A 156 -13.61 -2.15 -19.12
C ARG A 156 -14.43 -3.30 -18.51
N ALA A 157 -13.77 -4.28 -17.88
CA ALA A 157 -14.45 -5.36 -17.18
C ALA A 157 -15.30 -4.83 -16.01
N TYR A 158 -14.77 -3.96 -15.16
CA TYR A 158 -15.54 -3.31 -14.09
C TYR A 158 -16.75 -2.52 -14.63
N ILE A 159 -16.56 -1.74 -15.69
CA ILE A 159 -17.65 -0.95 -16.31
C ILE A 159 -18.73 -1.87 -16.87
N ALA A 160 -18.35 -2.94 -17.56
CA ALA A 160 -19.29 -3.87 -18.17
C ALA A 160 -19.98 -4.80 -17.15
N GLN A 161 -19.35 -5.03 -15.99
CA GLN A 161 -19.94 -5.79 -14.89
C GLN A 161 -21.00 -4.99 -14.13
N GLU A 162 -20.83 -3.68 -13.99
CA GLU A 162 -21.70 -2.80 -13.19
C GLU A 162 -23.21 -2.98 -13.42
N PRO A 163 -23.74 -2.98 -14.66
CA PRO A 163 -25.18 -3.11 -14.89
C PRO A 163 -25.75 -4.49 -14.56
N LEU A 164 -24.87 -5.47 -14.31
CA LEU A 164 -25.24 -6.84 -13.94
C LEU A 164 -25.30 -7.04 -12.42
N LEU A 165 -24.90 -6.03 -11.64
CA LEU A 165 -24.77 -6.09 -10.19
C LEU A 165 -25.84 -5.25 -9.48
N TYR A 166 -26.14 -5.64 -8.23
CA TYR A 166 -27.14 -4.97 -7.39
C TYR A 166 -26.56 -4.56 -6.03
N ASP A 167 -27.23 -3.63 -5.36
CA ASP A 167 -26.97 -3.18 -3.98
C ASP A 167 -25.49 -3.02 -3.64
N LYS A 168 -25.00 -3.83 -2.68
CA LYS A 168 -23.64 -3.78 -2.15
C LYS A 168 -22.59 -4.18 -3.18
N GLN A 169 -22.89 -5.15 -4.06
CA GLN A 169 -21.94 -5.61 -5.08
C GLN A 169 -21.70 -4.51 -6.11
N ARG A 170 -22.74 -3.76 -6.47
CA ARG A 170 -22.63 -2.61 -7.38
C ARG A 170 -21.74 -1.52 -6.78
N LEU A 171 -21.90 -1.19 -5.49
CA LEU A 171 -21.01 -0.23 -4.81
C LEU A 171 -19.55 -0.73 -4.73
N GLN A 172 -19.34 -2.02 -4.45
CA GLN A 172 -18.00 -2.62 -4.46
C GLN A 172 -17.36 -2.55 -5.84
N ASN A 173 -18.12 -2.79 -6.90
CA ASN A 173 -17.68 -2.65 -8.27
C ASN A 173 -17.31 -1.20 -8.60
N ILE A 174 -18.15 -0.22 -8.27
CA ILE A 174 -17.86 1.22 -8.45
C ILE A 174 -16.57 1.63 -7.72
N ASN A 175 -16.40 1.17 -6.48
CA ASN A 175 -15.17 1.41 -5.71
C ASN A 175 -13.95 0.74 -6.35
N GLY A 176 -14.11 -0.47 -6.90
CA GLY A 176 -13.09 -1.19 -7.67
C GLY A 176 -12.70 -0.45 -8.96
N THR A 177 -13.68 0.04 -9.71
CA THR A 177 -13.45 0.88 -10.91
C THR A 177 -12.60 2.09 -10.55
N TRP A 178 -12.96 2.80 -9.49
CA TRP A 178 -12.23 3.99 -9.04
C TRP A 178 -10.82 3.65 -8.58
N ALA A 179 -10.65 2.59 -7.78
CA ALA A 179 -9.34 2.15 -7.32
C ALA A 179 -8.42 1.80 -8.50
N ALA A 180 -8.91 1.05 -9.48
CA ALA A 180 -8.16 0.72 -10.69
C ALA A 180 -7.78 1.97 -11.50
N LEU A 181 -8.70 2.93 -11.65
CA LEU A 181 -8.42 4.20 -12.35
C LEU A 181 -7.33 5.01 -11.65
N THR A 182 -7.39 5.14 -10.33
CA THR A 182 -6.40 5.92 -9.56
C THR A 182 -5.00 5.31 -9.54
N GLN A 183 -4.86 4.05 -9.94
CA GLN A 183 -3.57 3.35 -10.05
C GLN A 183 -2.95 3.43 -11.45
N LEU A 184 -3.67 3.96 -12.46
CA LEU A 184 -3.10 4.15 -13.80
C LEU A 184 -1.95 5.15 -13.78
N THR A 185 -0.85 4.81 -14.44
CA THR A 185 0.27 5.72 -14.64
C THR A 185 -0.02 6.71 -15.77
N GLN A 186 0.74 7.80 -15.85
CA GLN A 186 0.62 8.75 -16.96
C GLN A 186 0.93 8.11 -18.31
N ALA A 187 1.85 7.14 -18.34
CA ALA A 187 2.14 6.34 -19.52
C ALA A 187 0.93 5.50 -19.95
N ASP A 188 0.23 4.88 -18.99
CA ASP A 188 -0.99 4.11 -19.27
C ASP A 188 -2.07 5.03 -19.87
N LEU A 189 -2.30 6.19 -19.24
CA LEU A 189 -3.28 7.20 -19.70
C LEU A 189 -3.01 7.68 -21.13
N ASN A 190 -1.73 7.92 -21.48
CA ASN A 190 -1.34 8.35 -22.82
C ASN A 190 -1.49 7.25 -23.88
N SER A 191 -1.47 5.98 -23.47
CA SER A 191 -1.62 4.83 -24.36
C SER A 191 -3.08 4.40 -24.58
N LEU A 192 -4.04 5.03 -23.89
CA LEU A 192 -5.45 4.64 -23.95
C LEU A 192 -6.05 4.90 -25.33
N VAL A 193 -6.59 3.85 -25.94
CA VAL A 193 -7.45 3.94 -27.12
C VAL A 193 -8.89 3.77 -26.67
N ILE A 194 -9.64 4.88 -26.69
CA ILE A 194 -11.05 4.97 -26.32
C ILE A 194 -11.87 4.94 -27.60
N ASN A 195 -12.84 4.02 -27.69
CA ASN A 195 -13.76 3.98 -28.81
C ASN A 195 -14.86 5.03 -28.64
N ALA A 196 -15.42 5.51 -29.76
CA ALA A 196 -16.40 6.60 -29.77
C ALA A 196 -17.70 6.29 -28.99
N ASP A 197 -18.01 5.01 -28.78
CA ASP A 197 -19.19 4.52 -28.07
C ASP A 197 -18.97 4.36 -26.55
N GLU A 198 -17.72 4.45 -26.08
CA GLU A 198 -17.35 4.23 -24.67
C GLU A 198 -17.58 5.47 -23.77
N ASN A 199 -18.77 6.06 -23.84
CA ASN A 199 -19.13 7.28 -23.11
C ASN A 199 -19.00 7.13 -21.58
N ILE A 200 -19.27 5.95 -21.03
CA ILE A 200 -19.11 5.67 -19.59
C ILE A 200 -17.64 5.70 -19.19
N LEU A 201 -16.76 5.09 -20.00
CA LEU A 201 -15.32 5.11 -19.78
C LEU A 201 -14.78 6.54 -19.89
N GLN A 202 -15.20 7.30 -20.90
CA GLN A 202 -14.82 8.71 -21.02
C GLN A 202 -15.22 9.51 -19.77
N GLY A 203 -16.45 9.31 -19.27
CA GLY A 203 -16.88 9.95 -18.02
C GLY A 203 -16.00 9.59 -16.83
N TRP A 204 -15.59 8.32 -16.70
CA TRP A 204 -14.67 7.89 -15.64
C TRP A 204 -13.28 8.51 -15.75
N LEU A 205 -12.74 8.62 -16.97
CA LEU A 205 -11.43 9.25 -17.22
C LEU A 205 -11.47 10.76 -16.97
N ASP A 206 -12.55 11.42 -17.35
CA ASP A 206 -12.78 12.83 -17.03
C ASP A 206 -12.86 13.04 -15.52
N LEU A 207 -13.54 12.15 -14.78
CA LEU A 207 -13.61 12.21 -13.32
C LEU A 207 -12.22 12.01 -12.69
N LEU A 208 -11.44 11.05 -13.21
CA LEU A 208 -10.06 10.83 -12.79
C LEU A 208 -9.20 12.08 -12.99
N ARG A 209 -9.29 12.72 -14.14
CA ARG A 209 -8.55 13.95 -14.43
C ARG A 209 -8.96 15.09 -13.49
N LEU A 210 -10.26 15.32 -13.32
CA LEU A 210 -10.76 16.33 -12.36
C LEU A 210 -10.28 16.05 -10.94
N TYR A 211 -10.22 14.79 -10.54
CA TYR A 211 -9.67 14.43 -9.25
C TYR A 211 -8.17 14.71 -9.17
N GLN A 212 -7.38 14.29 -10.16
CA GLN A 212 -5.93 14.50 -10.18
C GLN A 212 -5.55 15.98 -10.16
N ASP A 213 -6.26 16.81 -10.94
CA ASP A 213 -6.02 18.25 -11.07
C ASP A 213 -6.40 19.00 -9.78
N ASN A 214 -7.37 18.50 -9.02
CA ASN A 214 -8.00 19.25 -7.93
C ASN A 214 -7.89 18.58 -6.54
N LYS A 215 -7.24 17.41 -6.41
CA LYS A 215 -7.08 16.66 -5.14
C LYS A 215 -6.44 17.47 -4.00
N GLN A 216 -5.78 18.57 -4.32
CA GLN A 216 -5.16 19.46 -3.34
C GLN A 216 -6.08 20.58 -2.83
N ASP A 217 -7.15 20.90 -3.57
CA ASP A 217 -8.17 21.86 -3.16
C ASP A 217 -9.52 21.15 -3.01
N PRO A 218 -9.91 20.80 -1.76
CA PRO A 218 -11.15 20.07 -1.50
C PRO A 218 -12.40 20.85 -1.94
N SER A 219 -12.35 22.19 -1.86
CA SER A 219 -13.48 23.05 -2.18
C SER A 219 -13.74 23.08 -3.69
N LEU A 220 -12.66 23.20 -4.46
CA LEU A 220 -12.69 23.17 -5.91
C LEU A 220 -13.01 21.77 -6.41
N LEU A 221 -12.42 20.71 -5.82
CA LEU A 221 -12.75 19.33 -6.14
C LEU A 221 -14.23 19.02 -5.90
N LYS A 222 -14.81 19.51 -4.79
CA LYS A 222 -16.24 19.37 -4.51
C LYS A 222 -17.13 20.03 -5.57
N ALA A 223 -16.75 21.22 -6.04
CA ALA A 223 -17.46 21.89 -7.12
C ALA A 223 -17.32 21.13 -8.45
N ALA A 224 -16.10 20.68 -8.77
CA ALA A 224 -15.79 19.92 -9.98
C ALA A 224 -16.54 18.59 -10.06
N ILE A 225 -16.65 17.85 -8.95
CA ILE A 225 -17.42 16.60 -8.89
C ILE A 225 -18.91 16.86 -9.19
N LYS A 226 -19.50 17.91 -8.61
CA LYS A 226 -20.91 18.26 -8.86
C LYS A 226 -21.17 18.63 -10.33
N ASP A 227 -20.28 19.42 -10.92
CA ASP A 227 -20.34 19.76 -12.35
C ASP A 227 -20.23 18.48 -13.22
N TRP A 228 -19.29 17.60 -12.89
CA TRP A 228 -19.12 16.32 -13.57
C TRP A 228 -20.37 15.43 -13.49
N GLN A 229 -21.02 15.34 -12.32
CA GLN A 229 -22.27 14.58 -12.15
C GLN A 229 -23.37 15.10 -13.09
N THR A 230 -23.37 16.41 -13.37
CA THR A 230 -24.32 17.05 -14.30
C THR A 230 -23.98 16.73 -15.76
N ARG A 231 -22.69 16.70 -16.12
CA ARG A 231 -22.21 16.36 -17.48
C ARG A 231 -22.38 14.88 -17.82
N TYR A 232 -22.29 13.98 -16.84
CA TYR A 232 -22.33 12.52 -17.03
C TYR A 232 -23.47 11.84 -16.25
N PRO A 233 -24.76 12.16 -16.52
CA PRO A 233 -25.90 11.67 -15.75
C PRO A 233 -26.12 10.14 -15.88
N ASN A 234 -25.60 9.53 -16.95
CA ASN A 234 -25.69 8.09 -17.19
C ASN A 234 -24.52 7.28 -16.62
N ASN A 235 -23.45 7.94 -16.15
CA ASN A 235 -22.33 7.23 -15.54
C ASN A 235 -22.74 6.67 -14.17
N PRO A 236 -22.43 5.41 -13.82
CA PRO A 236 -22.76 4.85 -12.51
C PRO A 236 -22.30 5.70 -11.32
N ALA A 237 -21.11 6.30 -11.41
CA ALA A 237 -20.55 7.14 -10.36
C ALA A 237 -21.29 8.47 -10.16
N SER A 238 -22.09 8.93 -11.12
CA SER A 238 -22.90 10.14 -10.92
C SER A 238 -24.10 9.90 -10.01
N LYS A 239 -24.62 8.65 -9.99
CA LYS A 239 -25.73 8.22 -9.14
C LYS A 239 -25.26 7.81 -7.75
N VAL A 240 -24.17 7.04 -7.70
CA VAL A 240 -23.55 6.56 -6.45
C VAL A 240 -22.05 6.78 -6.56
N LEU A 241 -21.54 7.77 -5.84
CA LEU A 241 -20.12 8.09 -5.89
C LEU A 241 -19.27 6.97 -5.27
N PRO A 242 -18.05 6.76 -5.79
CA PRO A 242 -17.04 6.00 -5.06
C PRO A 242 -16.88 6.53 -3.64
N THR A 243 -16.74 5.64 -2.66
CA THR A 243 -16.63 6.02 -1.24
C THR A 243 -15.49 7.02 -0.99
N ALA A 244 -14.39 6.91 -1.74
CA ALA A 244 -13.28 7.86 -1.68
C ALA A 244 -13.71 9.29 -2.05
N LEU A 245 -14.58 9.46 -3.05
CA LEU A 245 -15.07 10.78 -3.50
C LEU A 245 -16.24 11.28 -2.65
N ASP A 246 -17.09 10.38 -2.15
CA ASP A 246 -18.16 10.73 -1.22
C ASP A 246 -17.59 11.34 0.09
N ASN A 247 -16.48 10.79 0.58
CA ASN A 247 -15.74 11.35 1.71
C ASN A 247 -15.29 12.81 1.44
N VAL A 248 -14.88 13.13 0.21
CA VAL A 248 -14.50 14.49 -0.19
C VAL A 248 -15.72 15.41 -0.22
N LEU A 249 -16.87 14.95 -0.72
CA LEU A 249 -18.08 15.78 -0.72
C LEU A 249 -18.58 16.11 0.69
N ASN A 250 -18.43 15.14 1.60
CA ASN A 250 -18.78 15.26 3.01
C ASN A 250 -17.68 15.90 3.87
N PHE A 251 -16.59 16.35 3.23
CA PHE A 251 -15.46 16.97 3.90
C PHE A 251 -15.89 18.17 4.75
N LYS A 252 -15.45 18.14 6.00
CA LYS A 252 -15.52 19.27 6.92
C LYS A 252 -14.12 19.54 7.44
N GLN A 253 -13.66 20.77 7.23
CA GLN A 253 -12.36 21.21 7.74
C GLN A 253 -12.37 21.17 9.27
N ALA A 254 -11.38 20.49 9.85
CA ALA A 254 -11.16 20.52 11.29
C ALA A 254 -10.80 21.96 11.70
N SER A 255 -11.46 22.47 12.74
CA SER A 255 -11.06 23.75 13.32
C SER A 255 -9.71 23.59 14.02
N THR A 256 -8.80 24.54 13.80
CA THR A 256 -7.56 24.69 14.57
C THR A 256 -7.62 25.87 15.53
N SER A 257 -8.82 26.41 15.81
CA SER A 257 -8.99 27.59 16.68
C SER A 257 -8.53 27.33 18.12
N SER A 258 -8.62 26.10 18.60
CA SER A 258 -8.11 25.66 19.91
C SER A 258 -7.46 24.29 19.79
N VAL A 259 -6.15 24.24 20.06
CA VAL A 259 -5.30 23.05 19.95
C VAL A 259 -4.75 22.67 21.33
N ALA A 260 -4.94 21.40 21.72
CA ALA A 260 -4.31 20.83 22.89
C ALA A 260 -2.99 20.13 22.51
N LEU A 261 -1.87 20.61 23.04
CA LEU A 261 -0.55 20.03 22.79
C LEU A 261 -0.15 19.13 23.97
N LEU A 262 -0.12 17.81 23.75
CA LEU A 262 0.16 16.79 24.76
C LEU A 262 1.61 16.29 24.61
N LEU A 263 2.48 16.70 25.52
CA LEU A 263 3.90 16.36 25.50
C LEU A 263 4.40 15.96 26.90
N PRO A 264 5.44 15.11 27.01
CA PRO A 264 6.04 14.77 28.30
C PRO A 264 6.94 15.91 28.78
N LEU A 265 6.44 16.76 29.68
CA LEU A 265 7.16 17.96 30.10
C LEU A 265 8.09 17.74 31.29
N ASN A 266 8.16 16.52 31.84
CA ASN A 266 9.07 16.14 32.91
C ASN A 266 9.85 14.85 32.59
N GLY A 267 10.92 14.60 33.36
CA GLY A 267 11.75 13.41 33.23
C GLY A 267 12.69 13.44 32.02
N GLN A 268 13.20 12.27 31.63
CA GLN A 268 14.20 12.15 30.57
C GLN A 268 13.69 12.56 29.18
N ALA A 269 12.37 12.48 28.95
CA ALA A 269 11.75 12.82 27.68
C ALA A 269 11.50 14.32 27.48
N GLN A 270 11.71 15.16 28.51
CA GLN A 270 11.47 16.60 28.46
C GLN A 270 12.28 17.28 27.35
N VAL A 271 13.53 16.85 27.12
CA VAL A 271 14.37 17.43 26.06
C VAL A 271 13.77 17.26 24.67
N PHE A 272 13.10 16.13 24.41
CA PHE A 272 12.41 15.84 23.16
C PHE A 272 11.13 16.68 23.02
N ALA A 273 10.36 16.79 24.11
CA ALA A 273 9.17 17.65 24.16
C ALA A 273 9.52 19.11 23.87
N ASN A 274 10.61 19.62 24.45
CA ASN A 274 11.06 21.00 24.24
C ASN A 274 11.42 21.27 22.77
N ALA A 275 12.11 20.33 22.11
CA ALA A 275 12.45 20.45 20.70
C ALA A 275 11.20 20.50 19.80
N ILE A 276 10.26 19.58 20.01
CA ILE A 276 8.98 19.52 19.28
C ILE A 276 8.17 20.80 19.53
N GLN A 277 8.02 21.23 20.78
CA GLN A 277 7.26 22.43 21.13
C GLN A 277 7.88 23.69 20.49
N ALA A 278 9.21 23.80 20.46
CA ALA A 278 9.90 24.91 19.81
C ALA A 278 9.61 24.96 18.30
N GLY A 279 9.67 23.82 17.61
CA GLY A 279 9.33 23.74 16.18
C GLY A 279 7.86 24.05 15.89
N PHE A 280 6.96 23.52 16.72
CA PHE A 280 5.52 23.74 16.61
C PHE A 280 5.16 25.23 16.74
N ASN A 281 5.75 25.91 17.73
CA ASN A 281 5.55 27.35 17.93
C ASN A 281 6.19 28.19 16.82
N ALA A 282 7.36 27.80 16.31
CA ALA A 282 8.01 28.49 15.20
C ALA A 282 7.16 28.45 13.92
N ALA A 283 6.58 27.28 13.61
CA ALA A 283 5.67 27.12 12.48
C ALA A 283 4.38 27.93 12.65
N LYS A 284 3.78 27.90 13.84
CA LYS A 284 2.58 28.70 14.15
C LYS A 284 2.78 30.20 13.94
N ASN A 285 3.94 30.71 14.35
CA ASN A 285 4.24 32.14 14.31
C ASN A 285 4.66 32.61 12.90
N GLY A 286 4.67 31.74 11.89
CA GLY A 286 5.09 32.08 10.53
C GLY A 286 6.59 32.37 10.41
N VAL A 287 7.40 31.99 11.41
CA VAL A 287 8.86 32.20 11.40
C VAL A 287 9.55 31.25 10.42
N ILE A 288 8.86 30.19 10.00
CA ILE A 288 9.32 29.24 9.01
C ILE A 288 8.83 29.67 7.62
N THR A 289 9.61 30.50 6.94
CA THR A 289 9.39 30.80 5.51
C THR A 289 10.03 29.70 4.68
N GLN A 290 9.24 28.92 3.93
CA GLN A 290 9.78 27.97 2.95
C GLN A 290 10.28 28.73 1.71
N SER A 291 11.54 28.52 1.34
CA SER A 291 12.08 28.90 0.03
C SER A 291 11.62 27.93 -1.05
N ALA A 292 11.15 28.45 -2.19
CA ALA A 292 10.83 27.67 -3.38
C ALA A 292 12.07 26.92 -3.91
N PRO A 293 11.93 25.72 -4.49
CA PRO A 293 13.05 25.00 -5.09
C PRO A 293 13.59 25.76 -6.31
N SER A 294 14.89 26.06 -6.30
CA SER A 294 15.62 26.57 -7.45
C SER A 294 15.88 25.43 -8.45
N GLN A 295 15.41 25.59 -9.69
CA GLN A 295 15.71 24.67 -10.80
C GLN A 295 17.21 24.71 -11.18
N PRO A 296 17.85 23.58 -11.54
CA PRO A 296 19.20 23.59 -12.09
C PRO A 296 19.19 24.16 -13.53
N GLN A 297 19.89 25.28 -13.74
CA GLN A 297 20.15 25.83 -15.08
C GLN A 297 21.38 25.13 -15.70
N PRO A 298 21.43 24.89 -17.02
CA PRO A 298 22.54 24.16 -17.65
C PRO A 298 23.88 24.89 -17.48
N ALA A 299 24.92 24.13 -17.16
CA ALA A 299 26.29 24.64 -16.98
C ALA A 299 26.82 25.27 -18.28
N ALA A 300 27.25 26.53 -18.21
CA ALA A 300 28.12 27.12 -19.22
C ALA A 300 29.55 26.61 -19.04
N ALA A 301 30.26 26.42 -20.15
CA ALA A 301 31.61 25.84 -20.22
C ALA A 301 32.68 26.70 -19.50
N PRO A 302 33.83 26.10 -19.09
CA PRO A 302 34.85 26.80 -18.33
C PRO A 302 35.81 27.58 -19.25
N ASP A 303 35.99 28.86 -18.97
CA ASP A 303 37.16 29.62 -19.44
C ASP A 303 38.19 29.71 -18.30
N ASP A 304 39.44 29.41 -18.66
CA ASP A 304 40.64 29.50 -17.83
C ASP A 304 40.89 30.93 -17.32
N ALA A 305 41.30 31.06 -16.05
CA ALA A 305 42.60 31.65 -15.64
C ALA A 305 42.60 32.24 -14.21
N ASN A 306 43.60 31.76 -13.46
CA ASN A 306 44.45 32.47 -12.48
C ASN A 306 43.93 32.85 -11.08
N ALA A 307 44.45 32.08 -10.11
CA ALA A 307 45.15 32.48 -8.88
C ALA A 307 44.73 33.76 -8.13
N ALA A 308 44.07 33.55 -7.00
CA ALA A 308 44.35 34.26 -5.75
C ALA A 308 43.97 33.35 -4.56
N GLN A 309 44.90 33.12 -3.64
CA GLN A 309 44.60 32.51 -2.34
C GLN A 309 43.61 33.40 -1.56
N PRO A 310 42.72 32.78 -0.78
CA PRO A 310 42.42 33.32 0.54
C PRO A 310 42.55 32.25 1.62
N THR A 311 43.14 32.70 2.73
CA THR A 311 43.12 32.11 4.08
C THR A 311 41.78 31.45 4.43
N SER A 312 41.79 30.14 4.61
CA SER A 312 40.64 29.36 5.10
C SER A 312 40.50 29.52 6.63
N THR A 313 39.84 30.58 7.07
CA THR A 313 39.03 30.47 8.28
C THR A 313 37.67 29.97 7.83
N ASP A 314 37.54 28.64 7.75
CA ASP A 314 36.31 27.93 7.41
C ASP A 314 35.20 28.31 8.40
N PRO A 315 34.18 29.10 8.02
CA PRO A 315 33.06 29.40 8.89
C PRO A 315 32.04 28.25 8.93
N ASN A 316 32.25 27.17 8.16
CA ASN A 316 31.27 26.16 7.77
C ASN A 316 31.68 24.70 8.07
N ALA A 317 32.36 24.47 9.20
CA ALA A 317 32.66 23.14 9.76
C ALA A 317 31.42 22.26 10.13
N ASN A 318 30.20 22.63 9.71
CA ASN A 318 28.92 22.08 10.20
C ASN A 318 28.09 21.28 9.16
N GLY A 319 28.70 20.68 8.13
CA GLY A 319 27.98 19.70 7.29
C GLY A 319 26.90 20.28 6.36
N ALA A 320 26.96 21.58 6.03
CA ALA A 320 26.03 22.13 5.04
C ALA A 320 26.28 21.51 3.65
N VAL A 321 25.18 21.14 2.99
CA VAL A 321 25.15 20.75 1.57
C VAL A 321 25.78 21.88 0.75
N SER A 322 26.79 21.56 -0.07
CA SER A 322 27.50 22.58 -0.85
C SER A 322 26.59 23.14 -1.94
N THR A 323 26.01 24.32 -1.71
CA THR A 323 25.31 25.09 -2.73
C THR A 323 26.28 26.13 -3.33
N SER A 324 27.05 25.73 -4.34
CA SER A 324 27.86 26.67 -5.10
C SER A 324 26.97 27.54 -6.00
N GLY A 325 26.90 28.86 -5.72
CA GLY A 325 26.44 29.87 -6.68
C GLY A 325 25.66 31.04 -6.06
N ALA A 326 26.34 32.14 -5.74
CA ALA A 326 25.72 33.44 -5.48
C ALA A 326 25.88 34.34 -6.72
N ALA A 327 24.77 34.83 -7.29
CA ALA A 327 24.72 35.93 -8.29
C ALA A 327 23.30 36.54 -8.35
N PRO A 328 23.14 37.79 -8.83
CA PRO A 328 22.25 38.79 -8.21
C PRO A 328 20.79 38.78 -8.68
N VAL A 329 19.98 39.47 -7.87
CA VAL A 329 18.54 39.70 -7.97
C VAL A 329 18.15 40.31 -9.33
N ALA A 330 17.25 39.65 -10.06
CA ALA A 330 16.53 40.21 -11.19
C ALA A 330 15.03 39.86 -11.12
N GLU A 331 14.24 40.75 -11.71
CA GLU A 331 12.84 41.11 -11.48
C GLU A 331 11.80 40.02 -11.75
N ALA A 332 10.67 40.09 -11.01
CA ALA A 332 9.63 39.07 -10.94
C ALA A 332 8.78 38.92 -12.22
N ALA A 333 8.55 37.67 -12.63
CA ALA A 333 7.54 37.25 -13.60
C ALA A 333 6.55 36.25 -12.93
N PRO A 334 5.30 36.11 -13.45
CA PRO A 334 4.21 35.45 -12.72
C PRO A 334 4.37 33.92 -12.62
N ALA A 335 3.88 33.38 -11.50
CA ALA A 335 4.03 32.00 -11.06
C ALA A 335 3.47 30.95 -12.05
N ALA A 336 4.33 30.02 -12.47
CA ALA A 336 3.94 28.76 -13.11
C ALA A 336 3.75 27.66 -12.04
N ALA A 337 2.80 26.75 -12.28
CA ALA A 337 2.49 25.62 -11.40
C ALA A 337 3.71 24.72 -11.19
N GLN A 338 4.02 24.39 -9.93
CA GLN A 338 5.12 23.50 -9.57
C GLN A 338 4.68 22.04 -9.71
N THR A 339 5.50 21.22 -10.37
CA THR A 339 5.33 19.77 -10.49
C THR A 339 6.47 19.04 -9.78
N ASP A 340 6.22 17.87 -9.21
CA ASP A 340 7.28 16.98 -8.71
C ASP A 340 8.01 16.26 -9.86
N ALA A 341 9.00 15.43 -9.51
CA ALA A 341 9.77 14.62 -10.46
C ALA A 341 8.91 13.61 -11.26
N ASP A 342 7.67 13.35 -10.81
CA ASP A 342 6.68 12.46 -11.43
C ASP A 342 5.62 13.25 -12.23
N GLY A 343 5.80 14.56 -12.41
CA GLY A 343 4.90 15.41 -13.21
C GLY A 343 3.56 15.73 -12.54
N MET A 344 3.40 15.48 -11.24
CA MET A 344 2.17 15.79 -10.51
C MET A 344 2.19 17.22 -9.96
N PRO A 345 1.07 17.98 -10.06
CA PRO A 345 0.99 19.31 -9.47
C PRO A 345 1.13 19.23 -7.94
N VAL A 346 2.00 20.06 -7.37
CA VAL A 346 2.22 20.20 -5.93
C VAL A 346 1.61 21.52 -5.47
N ALA A 347 0.79 21.49 -4.42
CA ALA A 347 0.12 22.69 -3.94
C ALA A 347 1.15 23.68 -3.39
N PRO A 348 1.20 24.92 -3.91
CA PRO A 348 1.99 25.95 -3.28
C PRO A 348 1.41 26.23 -1.89
N ILE A 349 2.25 26.09 -0.87
CA ILE A 349 1.88 26.48 0.49
C ILE A 349 1.81 28.02 0.50
N VAL A 350 0.60 28.56 0.58
CA VAL A 350 0.41 29.97 0.95
C VAL A 350 1.04 30.14 2.33
N PRO A 351 2.02 31.05 2.52
CA PRO A 351 2.68 31.21 3.82
C PRO A 351 1.62 31.48 4.88
N PRO A 352 1.61 30.74 6.00
CA PRO A 352 0.62 30.97 7.04
C PRO A 352 0.83 32.36 7.62
N SER A 353 -0.14 33.25 7.41
CA SER A 353 -0.33 34.42 8.27
C SER A 353 -0.35 33.95 9.73
N ALA A 354 0.27 34.69 10.64
CA ALA A 354 0.32 34.35 12.06
C ALA A 354 -1.07 33.91 12.57
N SER A 355 -1.17 32.66 13.04
CA SER A 355 -2.46 32.10 13.44
C SER A 355 -2.83 32.51 14.87
N ASN A 356 -4.05 33.04 15.03
CA ASN A 356 -4.64 33.34 16.35
C ASN A 356 -5.12 32.10 17.11
N ALA A 357 -4.80 30.89 16.63
CA ALA A 357 -5.14 29.64 17.32
C ALA A 357 -4.65 29.63 18.76
N GLN A 358 -5.50 29.27 19.72
CA GLN A 358 -5.09 29.10 21.11
C GLN A 358 -4.43 27.74 21.29
N ILE A 359 -3.21 27.70 21.83
CA ILE A 359 -2.53 26.44 22.17
C ILE A 359 -2.55 26.31 23.69
N LYS A 360 -3.09 25.21 24.19
CA LYS A 360 -2.95 24.82 25.60
C LYS A 360 -2.09 23.58 25.70
N VAL A 361 -1.02 23.65 26.49
CA VAL A 361 -0.06 22.55 26.66
C VAL A 361 -0.45 21.72 27.87
N TYR A 362 -0.45 20.40 27.71
CA TYR A 362 -0.75 19.42 28.75
C TYR A 362 0.41 18.47 28.92
N ASP A 363 0.80 18.26 30.17
CA ASP A 363 1.91 17.36 30.50
C ASP A 363 1.45 15.92 30.61
N THR A 364 1.85 15.08 29.65
CA THR A 364 1.51 13.65 29.63
C THR A 364 2.21 12.83 30.71
N SER A 365 3.18 13.40 31.42
CA SER A 365 3.82 12.76 32.57
C SER A 365 3.13 13.05 33.91
N SER A 366 2.18 13.98 33.93
CA SER A 366 1.50 14.43 35.16
C SER A 366 0.20 13.67 35.47
N GLN A 367 -0.52 13.21 34.45
CA GLN A 367 -1.81 12.54 34.58
C GLN A 367 -2.00 11.47 33.50
N PRO A 368 -2.85 10.45 33.72
CA PRO A 368 -3.20 9.47 32.70
C PRO A 368 -3.82 10.12 31.46
N LEU A 369 -3.50 9.59 30.28
CA LEU A 369 -3.93 10.15 29.00
C LEU A 369 -5.45 10.37 28.88
N PRO A 370 -6.34 9.44 29.30
CA PRO A 370 -7.79 9.65 29.19
C PRO A 370 -8.28 10.89 29.98
N ALA A 371 -7.67 11.19 31.12
CA ALA A 371 -8.00 12.37 31.92
C ALA A 371 -7.58 13.65 31.20
N LEU A 372 -6.39 13.67 30.59
CA LEU A 372 -5.91 14.81 29.80
C LEU A 372 -6.77 15.06 28.56
N LEU A 373 -7.21 14.00 27.86
CA LEU A 373 -8.11 14.13 26.71
C LEU A 373 -9.50 14.66 27.13
N ALA A 374 -10.02 14.20 28.26
CA ALA A 374 -11.27 14.71 28.81
C ALA A 374 -11.15 16.19 29.19
N GLN A 375 -10.04 16.58 29.84
CA GLN A 375 -9.76 17.97 30.20
C GLN A 375 -9.60 18.85 28.94
N ALA A 376 -8.84 18.40 27.94
CA ALA A 376 -8.69 19.10 26.67
C ALA A 376 -10.04 19.34 25.99
N LYS A 377 -10.93 18.34 26.00
CA LYS A 377 -12.29 18.49 25.49
C LYS A 377 -13.08 19.55 26.27
N GLN A 378 -13.02 19.53 27.60
CA GLN A 378 -13.70 20.52 28.45
C GLN A 378 -13.18 21.94 28.23
N ASP A 379 -11.87 22.07 27.96
CA ASP A 379 -11.22 23.33 27.63
C ASP A 379 -11.53 23.82 26.20
N GLY A 380 -12.37 23.09 25.46
CA GLY A 380 -12.81 23.47 24.12
C GLY A 380 -11.79 23.15 23.02
N ALA A 381 -10.83 22.25 23.27
CA ALA A 381 -9.92 21.80 22.23
C ALA A 381 -10.70 21.11 21.10
N THR A 382 -10.40 21.51 19.87
CA THR A 382 -11.01 20.97 18.65
C THR A 382 -10.10 19.96 17.95
N LEU A 383 -8.81 19.99 18.29
CA LEU A 383 -7.78 19.10 17.82
C LEU A 383 -6.74 18.88 18.94
N VAL A 384 -6.24 17.66 19.04
CA VAL A 384 -5.14 17.29 19.92
C VAL A 384 -3.91 16.98 19.07
N VAL A 385 -2.75 17.50 19.47
CA VAL A 385 -1.45 17.14 18.90
C VAL A 385 -0.64 16.45 20.01
N GLY A 386 -0.19 15.23 19.77
CA GLY A 386 0.31 14.31 20.78
C GLY A 386 -0.67 13.18 21.09
N PRO A 387 -0.31 12.22 21.96
CA PRO A 387 0.91 12.19 22.77
C PRO A 387 2.15 11.75 21.98
N LEU A 388 3.33 11.86 22.60
CA LEU A 388 4.63 11.49 22.03
C LEU A 388 5.11 10.09 22.45
N LEU A 389 4.94 9.73 23.72
CA LEU A 389 5.48 8.47 24.25
C LEU A 389 4.68 7.28 23.73
N LYS A 390 5.40 6.22 23.39
CA LYS A 390 4.87 4.99 22.77
C LYS A 390 3.71 4.39 23.56
N GLU A 391 3.88 4.29 24.87
CA GLU A 391 2.86 3.80 25.82
C GLU A 391 1.53 4.57 25.73
N ASN A 392 1.61 5.90 25.62
CA ASN A 392 0.44 6.76 25.54
C ASN A 392 -0.23 6.64 24.17
N VAL A 393 0.55 6.44 23.10
CA VAL A 393 0.00 6.21 21.76
C VAL A 393 -0.67 4.83 21.65
N ASP A 394 -0.13 3.81 22.30
CA ASP A 394 -0.77 2.48 22.37
C ASP A 394 -2.10 2.56 23.15
N GLN A 395 -2.15 3.28 24.27
CA GLN A 395 -3.39 3.55 25.01
C GLN A 395 -4.41 4.35 24.17
N LEU A 396 -3.95 5.38 23.46
CA LEU A 396 -4.79 6.17 22.55
C LEU A 396 -5.40 5.28 21.47
N SER A 397 -4.60 4.39 20.87
CA SER A 397 -5.04 3.52 19.79
C SER A 397 -6.06 2.48 20.24
N ALA A 398 -5.98 2.02 21.50
CA ALA A 398 -6.92 1.05 22.07
C ALA A 398 -8.19 1.71 22.63
N GLY A 399 -8.16 3.02 22.92
CA GLY A 399 -9.29 3.79 23.44
C GLY A 399 -10.17 4.41 22.36
N SER A 400 -11.25 5.08 22.80
CA SER A 400 -12.12 5.88 21.92
C SER A 400 -12.07 7.34 22.34
N THR A 401 -11.93 8.26 21.39
CA THR A 401 -11.98 9.71 21.64
C THR A 401 -12.86 10.42 20.60
N PRO A 402 -13.71 11.37 21.01
CA PRO A 402 -14.46 12.22 20.09
C PRO A 402 -13.60 13.35 19.49
N LEU A 403 -12.40 13.58 20.04
CA LEU A 403 -11.47 14.59 19.52
C LEU A 403 -10.71 14.04 18.33
N ASN A 404 -10.41 14.92 17.37
CA ASN A 404 -9.39 14.64 16.36
C ASN A 404 -8.02 14.67 17.03
N VAL A 405 -7.19 13.66 16.77
CA VAL A 405 -5.87 13.51 17.41
C VAL A 405 -4.80 13.23 16.35
N LEU A 406 -3.80 14.10 16.29
CA LEU A 406 -2.54 13.86 15.60
C LEU A 406 -1.50 13.35 16.61
N ALA A 407 -1.38 12.03 16.73
CA ALA A 407 -0.39 11.42 17.61
C ALA A 407 1.03 11.63 17.04
N LEU A 408 2.00 11.92 17.91
CA LEU A 408 3.39 12.17 17.53
C LEU A 408 4.25 10.90 17.64
N ASN A 409 3.62 9.74 17.49
CA ASN A 409 4.25 8.44 17.40
C ASN A 409 3.27 7.45 16.76
N GLN A 410 3.70 6.22 16.55
CA GLN A 410 2.89 5.13 16.01
C GLN A 410 2.73 4.00 17.03
N PRO A 411 1.53 3.38 17.15
CA PRO A 411 1.33 2.22 18.00
C PRO A 411 2.03 0.97 17.43
N GLU A 412 2.21 -0.07 18.24
CA GLU A 412 2.83 -1.32 17.75
C GLU A 412 1.90 -2.01 16.74
N GLN A 413 0.61 -1.91 17.02
CA GLN A 413 -0.47 -2.38 16.17
C GLN A 413 -1.32 -1.19 15.78
N VAL A 414 -1.20 -0.77 14.51
CA VAL A 414 -2.00 0.32 13.97
C VAL A 414 -3.44 -0.15 13.80
N GLN A 415 -4.37 0.61 14.35
CA GLN A 415 -5.81 0.42 14.17
C GLN A 415 -6.38 1.58 13.37
N ASN A 416 -7.34 1.30 12.49
CA ASN A 416 -7.97 2.34 11.70
C ASN A 416 -9.03 3.08 12.53
N ASN A 417 -8.63 4.19 13.14
CA ASN A 417 -9.50 5.03 13.96
C ASN A 417 -9.87 6.32 13.22
N PRO A 418 -11.17 6.62 12.98
CA PRO A 418 -11.60 7.71 12.10
C PRO A 418 -11.10 9.12 12.52
N ASN A 419 -10.79 9.31 13.80
CA ASN A 419 -10.38 10.59 14.37
C ASN A 419 -8.88 10.63 14.77
N ILE A 420 -8.06 9.65 14.40
CA ILE A 420 -6.65 9.58 14.83
C ILE A 420 -5.72 9.46 13.63
N CYS A 421 -4.67 10.26 13.58
CA CYS A 421 -3.57 10.12 12.63
C CYS A 421 -2.26 9.95 13.40
N TYR A 422 -1.32 9.20 12.84
CA TYR A 422 -0.05 8.84 13.48
C TYR A 422 1.11 9.43 12.70
N PHE A 423 1.80 10.42 13.28
CA PHE A 423 2.98 11.03 12.70
C PHE A 423 4.22 10.68 13.52
N ALA A 424 5.12 9.89 12.94
CA ALA A 424 6.34 9.44 13.58
C ALA A 424 7.55 9.61 12.67
N LEU A 425 8.69 10.00 13.25
CA LEU A 425 10.00 9.88 12.59
C LEU A 425 10.53 8.45 12.76
N SER A 426 9.76 7.45 12.32
CA SER A 426 10.10 6.04 12.54
C SER A 426 11.15 5.54 11.53
N PRO A 427 12.13 4.74 11.98
CA PRO A 427 13.10 4.12 11.07
C PRO A 427 12.44 3.10 10.14
N GLU A 428 11.27 2.55 10.51
CA GLU A 428 10.47 1.70 9.64
C GLU A 428 9.92 2.45 8.43
N ASN A 429 9.43 3.70 8.60
CA ASN A 429 8.94 4.51 7.48
C ASN A 429 10.09 4.92 6.55
N GLU A 430 11.24 5.29 7.11
CA GLU A 430 12.45 5.56 6.33
C GLU A 430 12.94 4.32 5.57
N ALA A 431 12.80 3.12 6.12
CA ALA A 431 13.14 1.88 5.44
C ALA A 431 12.20 1.54 4.27
N ARG A 432 10.90 1.87 4.36
CA ARG A 432 9.97 1.75 3.22
C ARG A 432 10.34 2.74 2.12
N ASP A 433 10.65 3.98 2.48
CA ASP A 433 11.12 4.99 1.52
C ASP A 433 12.42 4.56 0.83
N ALA A 434 13.37 4.00 1.59
CA ALA A 434 14.60 3.43 1.04
C ALA A 434 14.35 2.26 0.09
N ALA A 435 13.38 1.39 0.36
CA ALA A 435 13.03 0.33 -0.57
C ALA A 435 12.55 0.88 -1.92
N LYS A 436 11.74 1.94 -1.92
CA LYS A 436 11.28 2.62 -3.14
C LYS A 436 12.44 3.25 -3.91
N HIS A 437 13.27 4.04 -3.22
CA HIS A 437 14.42 4.70 -3.83
C HIS A 437 15.41 3.71 -4.46
N ILE A 438 15.74 2.64 -3.74
CA ILE A 438 16.65 1.59 -4.24
C ILE A 438 16.04 0.87 -5.45
N TRP A 439 14.72 0.63 -5.43
CA TRP A 439 14.00 0.02 -6.55
C TRP A 439 13.99 0.90 -7.81
N GLU A 440 13.74 2.19 -7.63
CA GLU A 440 13.77 3.23 -8.67
C GLU A 440 15.15 3.34 -9.33
N GLN A 441 16.22 3.14 -8.57
CA GLN A 441 17.59 3.04 -9.09
C GLN A 441 17.91 1.71 -9.81
N GLY A 442 16.90 0.88 -10.08
CA GLY A 442 17.04 -0.35 -10.86
C GLY A 442 17.66 -1.54 -10.12
N LYS A 443 17.88 -1.43 -8.81
CA LYS A 443 18.45 -2.50 -7.98
C LYS A 443 17.40 -3.60 -7.73
N ARG A 444 17.82 -4.86 -7.66
CA ARG A 444 16.91 -6.02 -7.57
C ARG A 444 17.27 -7.04 -6.48
N THR A 445 18.49 -7.02 -5.96
CA THR A 445 18.99 -7.98 -4.96
C THR A 445 19.59 -7.28 -3.73
N PRO A 446 18.76 -6.57 -2.93
CA PRO A 446 19.25 -5.81 -1.79
C PRO A 446 19.63 -6.71 -0.60
N LEU A 447 20.70 -6.31 0.09
CA LEU A 447 21.07 -6.79 1.42
C LEU A 447 20.85 -5.68 2.44
N ILE A 448 20.17 -5.99 3.54
CA ILE A 448 19.99 -5.05 4.66
C ILE A 448 21.01 -5.38 5.76
N LEU A 449 21.81 -4.39 6.15
CA LEU A 449 22.69 -4.46 7.32
C LEU A 449 22.05 -3.72 8.49
N THR A 450 21.72 -4.46 9.54
CA THR A 450 21.05 -3.91 10.73
C THR A 450 21.77 -4.28 12.01
N PRO A 451 21.71 -3.45 13.07
CA PRO A 451 22.16 -3.86 14.39
C PRO A 451 21.30 -5.04 14.85
N ARG A 452 21.91 -6.04 15.50
CA ARG A 452 21.16 -7.16 16.08
C ARG A 452 20.18 -6.67 17.14
N GLY A 453 18.93 -7.13 17.07
CA GLY A 453 17.89 -6.83 18.06
C GLY A 453 16.61 -6.30 17.42
N SER A 454 15.62 -5.97 18.26
CA SER A 454 14.25 -5.67 17.84
C SER A 454 14.15 -4.51 16.84
N LEU A 455 14.98 -3.48 16.97
CA LEU A 455 15.04 -2.38 16.01
C LEU A 455 15.45 -2.86 14.61
N GLY A 456 16.50 -3.67 14.53
CA GLY A 456 16.98 -4.22 13.26
C GLY A 456 15.94 -5.09 12.58
N ASP A 457 15.26 -5.94 13.36
CA ASP A 457 14.22 -6.84 12.86
C ASP A 457 13.00 -6.08 12.32
N ARG A 458 12.55 -5.03 13.03
CA ARG A 458 11.41 -4.20 12.56
C ARG A 458 11.74 -3.43 11.30
N VAL A 459 12.95 -2.85 11.22
CA VAL A 459 13.40 -2.12 10.04
C VAL A 459 13.58 -3.05 8.83
N ALA A 460 14.22 -4.20 9.01
CA ALA A 460 14.38 -5.19 7.96
C ALA A 460 13.03 -5.70 7.43
N LYS A 461 12.08 -5.96 8.34
CA LYS A 461 10.71 -6.35 7.99
C LYS A 461 9.97 -5.25 7.23
N ALA A 462 10.07 -3.99 7.65
CA ALA A 462 9.42 -2.87 6.98
C ALA A 462 9.95 -2.68 5.55
N PHE A 463 11.27 -2.73 5.36
CA PHE A 463 11.89 -2.71 4.04
C PHE A 463 11.44 -3.90 3.17
N ALA A 464 11.51 -5.13 3.70
CA ALA A 464 11.17 -6.34 2.95
C ALA A 464 9.69 -6.38 2.54
N GLN A 465 8.78 -5.86 3.39
CA GLN A 465 7.37 -5.73 3.05
C GLN A 465 7.17 -4.79 1.86
N GLU A 466 7.80 -3.62 1.88
CA GLU A 466 7.70 -2.65 0.78
C GLU A 466 8.34 -3.21 -0.49
N TRP A 467 9.50 -3.84 -0.37
CA TRP A 467 10.21 -4.44 -1.50
C TRP A 467 9.37 -5.50 -2.23
N GLN A 468 8.64 -6.34 -1.48
CA GLN A 468 7.72 -7.32 -2.06
C GLN A 468 6.49 -6.66 -2.69
N GLN A 469 5.98 -5.56 -2.12
CA GLN A 469 4.88 -4.80 -2.73
C GLN A 469 5.28 -4.19 -4.08
N LEU A 470 6.55 -3.80 -4.23
CA LEU A 470 7.12 -3.34 -5.50
C LEU A 470 7.35 -4.47 -6.51
N GLY A 471 7.13 -5.73 -6.12
CA GLY A 471 7.34 -6.93 -6.96
C GLY A 471 8.74 -7.52 -6.84
N GLY A 472 9.51 -7.13 -5.82
CA GLY A 472 10.85 -7.65 -5.55
C GLY A 472 10.85 -9.06 -4.94
N SER A 473 11.99 -9.76 -5.12
CA SER A 473 12.25 -11.06 -4.50
C SER A 473 12.46 -10.96 -2.98
N THR A 474 12.65 -12.09 -2.30
CA THR A 474 13.00 -12.07 -0.86
C THR A 474 14.27 -11.29 -0.58
N VAL A 475 14.22 -10.41 0.41
CA VAL A 475 15.33 -9.58 0.86
C VAL A 475 16.18 -10.34 1.87
N LEU A 476 17.50 -10.14 1.81
CA LEU A 476 18.44 -10.72 2.76
C LEU A 476 18.76 -9.71 3.88
N GLN A 477 18.88 -10.19 5.11
CA GLN A 477 19.31 -9.40 6.27
C GLN A 477 20.57 -10.00 6.88
N GLN A 478 21.58 -9.17 7.13
CA GLN A 478 22.74 -9.53 7.92
C GLN A 478 22.83 -8.63 9.15
N GLY A 479 22.80 -9.24 10.33
CA GLY A 479 22.94 -8.53 11.59
C GLY A 479 24.41 -8.20 11.89
N PHE A 480 24.67 -7.04 12.49
CA PHE A 480 25.98 -6.68 13.04
C PHE A 480 25.94 -6.41 14.55
N GLY A 481 27.10 -6.53 15.20
CA GLY A 481 27.28 -6.33 16.64
C GLY A 481 27.66 -4.89 17.00
N SER A 482 28.10 -4.69 18.24
CA SER A 482 28.63 -3.39 18.68
C SER A 482 29.88 -2.96 17.90
N THR A 483 30.29 -1.69 18.02
CA THR A 483 31.55 -1.19 17.44
C THR A 483 32.78 -1.99 17.90
N GLY A 484 32.78 -2.49 19.13
CA GLY A 484 33.83 -3.38 19.65
C GLY A 484 33.90 -4.71 18.89
N GLU A 485 32.74 -5.33 18.66
CA GLU A 485 32.63 -6.58 17.88
C GLU A 485 32.99 -6.36 16.40
N LEU A 486 32.62 -5.21 15.83
CA LEU A 486 33.01 -4.83 14.46
C LEU A 486 34.53 -4.67 14.33
N ARG A 487 35.21 -4.06 15.29
CA ARG A 487 36.69 -4.01 15.30
C ARG A 487 37.31 -5.41 15.41
N GLN A 488 36.72 -6.26 16.23
CA GLN A 488 37.21 -7.61 16.43
C GLN A 488 37.01 -8.49 15.18
N SER A 489 35.91 -8.29 14.44
CA SER A 489 35.65 -9.00 13.18
C SER A 489 36.55 -8.56 12.03
N ILE A 490 36.98 -7.29 12.01
CA ILE A 490 38.03 -6.80 11.11
C ILE A 490 39.35 -7.53 11.40
N ASN A 491 39.78 -7.58 12.66
CA ASN A 491 41.03 -8.24 13.06
C ASN A 491 41.00 -9.76 12.86
N GLY A 492 39.82 -10.38 12.99
CA GLY A 492 39.63 -11.81 12.82
C GLY A 492 39.35 -12.28 11.38
N GLY A 493 39.34 -11.36 10.40
CA GLY A 493 39.09 -11.67 8.99
C GLY A 493 37.68 -12.21 8.67
N THR A 494 36.72 -12.10 9.60
CA THR A 494 35.35 -12.61 9.41
C THR A 494 34.44 -11.63 8.69
N GLY A 495 34.68 -10.32 8.86
CA GLY A 495 34.15 -9.26 8.01
C GLY A 495 32.62 -9.15 7.92
N ILE A 496 32.17 -8.26 7.03
CA ILE A 496 30.80 -8.23 6.52
C ILE A 496 30.80 -9.16 5.31
N ARG A 497 30.07 -10.28 5.39
CA ARG A 497 30.15 -11.36 4.40
C ARG A 497 29.33 -11.13 3.13
N MET A 498 28.56 -10.04 3.08
CA MET A 498 27.67 -9.71 1.96
C MET A 498 26.63 -10.81 1.70
N THR A 499 26.25 -11.54 2.76
CA THR A 499 25.27 -12.63 2.74
C THR A 499 24.37 -12.50 3.94
N GLY A 500 23.08 -12.81 3.81
CA GLY A 500 22.13 -12.66 4.91
C GLY A 500 21.14 -13.82 5.02
N GLN A 501 20.35 -13.78 6.08
CA GLN A 501 19.17 -14.63 6.23
C GLN A 501 17.99 -14.01 5.49
N PRO A 502 17.13 -14.83 4.85
CA PRO A 502 15.90 -14.33 4.25
C PRO A 502 14.99 -13.65 5.29
N VAL A 503 14.52 -12.43 4.99
CA VAL A 503 13.54 -11.74 5.83
C VAL A 503 12.15 -12.30 5.54
N MET A 504 11.59 -12.99 6.53
CA MET A 504 10.25 -13.56 6.42
C MET A 504 9.20 -12.49 6.70
N VAL A 505 8.44 -12.11 5.67
CA VAL A 505 7.22 -11.31 5.86
C VAL A 505 6.03 -12.25 5.87
N ALA A 506 5.23 -12.21 6.93
CA ALA A 506 4.04 -13.05 7.02
C ALA A 506 3.03 -12.57 5.96
N SER A 507 2.80 -13.38 4.92
CA SER A 507 1.64 -13.23 4.07
C SER A 507 0.38 -13.47 4.92
N ALA A 508 -0.68 -12.68 4.72
CA ALA A 508 -1.92 -12.68 5.52
C ALA A 508 -2.79 -13.97 5.42
N SER A 509 -2.18 -15.13 5.19
CA SER A 509 -2.85 -16.43 5.15
C SER A 509 -1.94 -17.49 5.77
N GLN A 510 -1.83 -17.47 7.10
CA GLN A 510 -1.42 -18.65 7.86
C GLN A 510 -2.68 -19.51 8.06
N PRO A 511 -2.73 -20.76 7.53
CA PRO A 511 -3.80 -21.68 7.87
C PRO A 511 -3.72 -22.00 9.37
N GLN A 512 -4.70 -21.54 10.15
CA GLN A 512 -4.79 -21.92 11.55
C GLN A 512 -5.21 -23.39 11.66
N SER A 513 -4.63 -24.10 12.62
CA SER A 513 -5.07 -25.45 13.00
C SER A 513 -6.54 -25.39 13.43
N VAL A 514 -7.40 -26.12 12.73
CA VAL A 514 -8.80 -26.29 13.13
C VAL A 514 -8.93 -27.50 14.04
N THR A 515 -9.51 -27.28 15.23
CA THR A 515 -9.90 -28.36 16.14
C THR A 515 -11.37 -28.71 15.86
N ILE A 516 -11.63 -29.93 15.39
CA ILE A 516 -12.99 -30.46 15.23
C ILE A 516 -13.11 -31.68 16.15
N ALA A 517 -14.13 -31.67 17.03
CA ALA A 517 -14.45 -32.78 17.94
C ALA A 517 -13.27 -33.27 18.82
N GLY A 518 -12.41 -32.36 19.29
CA GLY A 518 -11.32 -32.69 20.21
C GLY A 518 -10.05 -33.23 19.55
N LEU A 519 -10.00 -33.34 18.22
CA LEU A 519 -8.79 -33.61 17.45
C LEU A 519 -8.29 -32.32 16.78
N THR A 520 -7.11 -31.86 17.20
CA THR A 520 -6.37 -30.78 16.52
C THR A 520 -5.65 -31.37 15.33
N ILE A 521 -6.10 -31.06 14.12
CA ILE A 521 -5.38 -31.43 12.89
C ILE A 521 -4.25 -30.40 12.72
N PRO A 522 -2.97 -30.80 12.75
CA PRO A 522 -1.87 -29.90 12.43
C PRO A 522 -2.09 -29.35 11.02
N ALA A 523 -1.87 -28.06 10.82
CA ALA A 523 -1.84 -27.51 9.47
C ALA A 523 -0.87 -28.35 8.61
N PRO A 524 -1.20 -28.69 7.36
CA PRO A 524 -0.22 -29.29 6.46
C PRO A 524 1.05 -28.43 6.50
N PRO A 525 2.27 -29.01 6.52
CA PRO A 525 3.46 -28.19 6.35
C PRO A 525 3.21 -27.34 5.12
N ALA A 526 3.21 -26.02 5.30
CA ALA A 526 3.11 -25.13 4.16
C ALA A 526 4.31 -25.50 3.29
N ASP A 527 4.05 -26.17 2.16
CA ASP A 527 5.01 -26.18 1.07
C ASP A 527 5.32 -24.71 0.86
N ALA A 528 6.55 -24.33 1.21
CA ALA A 528 7.04 -22.97 1.11
C ALA A 528 6.81 -22.54 -0.34
N GLY A 529 5.67 -21.90 -0.59
CA GLY A 529 5.23 -21.55 -1.93
C GLY A 529 6.37 -20.78 -2.55
N ALA A 530 6.98 -21.37 -3.59
CA ALA A 530 8.28 -21.04 -4.12
C ALA A 530 8.74 -19.63 -3.73
N VAL A 531 9.38 -19.53 -2.57
CA VAL A 531 10.01 -18.29 -2.14
C VAL A 531 11.15 -18.15 -3.12
N SER A 532 10.97 -17.31 -4.15
CA SER A 532 12.03 -17.01 -5.10
C SER A 532 13.11 -16.26 -4.31
N THR A 533 14.00 -17.02 -3.69
CA THR A 533 15.23 -16.52 -3.12
C THR A 533 16.07 -16.08 -4.30
N SER A 534 16.35 -14.79 -4.40
CA SER A 534 17.33 -14.32 -5.36
C SER A 534 18.69 -14.84 -4.90
N SER A 535 19.13 -15.94 -5.49
CA SER A 535 20.48 -16.48 -5.36
C SER A 535 21.52 -15.65 -6.14
N GLY A 536 21.18 -14.38 -6.45
CA GLY A 536 22.01 -13.45 -7.20
C GLY A 536 23.04 -12.73 -6.33
N LYS A 537 24.10 -12.22 -6.95
CA LYS A 537 25.09 -11.35 -6.31
C LYS A 537 24.39 -10.06 -5.84
N VAL A 538 24.59 -9.69 -4.58
CA VAL A 538 24.07 -8.45 -3.98
C VAL A 538 24.49 -7.23 -4.83
N ASP A 539 23.52 -6.43 -5.26
CA ASP A 539 23.70 -5.22 -6.09
C ASP A 539 23.43 -3.91 -5.34
N ALA A 540 22.85 -4.01 -4.14
CA ALA A 540 22.59 -2.90 -3.22
C ALA A 540 22.73 -3.32 -1.75
N VAL A 541 23.28 -2.45 -0.91
CA VAL A 541 23.31 -2.61 0.55
C VAL A 541 22.64 -1.42 1.21
N TYR A 542 21.64 -1.68 2.05
CA TYR A 542 21.01 -0.67 2.90
C TYR A 542 21.47 -0.84 4.36
N ILE A 543 22.10 0.20 4.91
CA ILE A 543 22.85 0.16 6.17
C ILE A 543 22.16 1.01 7.24
N ILE A 544 21.75 0.38 8.34
CA ILE A 544 21.19 1.06 9.51
C ILE A 544 22.28 1.16 10.57
N ALA A 545 23.13 2.18 10.50
CA ALA A 545 24.27 2.33 11.39
C ALA A 545 24.44 3.76 11.88
N THR A 546 25.07 3.92 13.04
CA THR A 546 25.62 5.19 13.51
C THR A 546 26.88 5.56 12.72
N PRO A 547 27.33 6.82 12.72
CA PRO A 547 28.56 7.24 12.05
C PRO A 547 29.78 6.42 12.49
N ALA A 548 29.88 6.11 13.79
CA ALA A 548 30.99 5.34 14.36
C ALA A 548 30.98 3.85 13.98
N GLU A 549 29.80 3.29 13.68
CA GLU A 549 29.69 1.93 13.14
C GLU A 549 29.99 1.94 11.64
N LEU A 550 29.56 2.99 10.93
CA LEU A 550 29.70 3.12 9.49
C LEU A 550 31.17 3.24 9.04
N THR A 551 32.04 3.91 9.82
CA THR A 551 33.51 3.93 9.61
C THR A 551 34.15 2.55 9.68
N LEU A 552 33.50 1.57 10.31
CA LEU A 552 33.98 0.19 10.34
C LEU A 552 33.32 -0.64 9.23
N ILE A 553 32.02 -0.45 9.02
CA ILE A 553 31.23 -1.24 8.07
C ILE A 553 31.65 -0.98 6.62
N LYS A 554 31.82 0.28 6.20
CA LYS A 554 32.10 0.59 4.80
C LYS A 554 33.45 -0.02 4.33
N PRO A 555 34.58 0.14 5.05
CA PRO A 555 35.82 -0.53 4.68
C PRO A 555 35.71 -2.05 4.59
N MET A 556 34.89 -2.68 5.46
CA MET A 556 34.64 -4.12 5.41
C MET A 556 33.89 -4.53 4.13
N ILE A 557 32.94 -3.72 3.68
CA ILE A 557 32.21 -3.95 2.41
C ILE A 557 33.15 -3.76 1.22
N ASP A 558 33.94 -2.68 1.22
CA ASP A 558 34.89 -2.37 0.15
C ASP A 558 35.92 -3.49 -0.02
N LEU A 559 36.40 -4.06 1.09
CA LEU A 559 37.32 -5.21 1.10
C LEU A 559 36.63 -6.51 0.59
N ALA A 560 35.37 -6.74 0.95
CA ALA A 560 34.64 -7.95 0.57
C ALA A 560 34.25 -7.98 -0.92
N ASN A 561 33.98 -6.82 -1.54
CA ASN A 561 33.40 -6.74 -2.88
C ASN A 561 34.38 -6.25 -3.96
N GLY A 562 35.54 -5.70 -3.56
CA GLY A 562 36.48 -5.03 -4.44
C GLY A 562 35.98 -3.66 -4.91
N SER A 563 36.90 -2.72 -5.15
CA SER A 563 36.61 -1.29 -5.38
C SER A 563 35.79 -0.93 -6.64
N HIS A 564 35.30 -1.90 -7.43
CA HIS A 564 34.67 -1.68 -8.75
C HIS A 564 33.39 -2.49 -9.00
N SER A 565 32.63 -2.83 -7.95
CA SER A 565 31.58 -3.87 -8.03
C SER A 565 30.20 -3.44 -8.53
N GLY A 566 29.96 -2.16 -8.85
CA GLY A 566 28.62 -1.66 -9.22
C GLY A 566 27.60 -1.70 -8.07
N LEU A 567 28.07 -1.98 -6.84
CA LEU A 567 27.27 -2.06 -5.63
C LEU A 567 26.79 -0.66 -5.22
N GLY A 568 25.48 -0.49 -5.05
CA GLY A 568 24.93 0.72 -4.45
C GLY A 568 24.98 0.64 -2.93
N LEU A 569 25.52 1.67 -2.27
CA LEU A 569 25.53 1.78 -0.80
C LEU A 569 24.53 2.85 -0.37
N TYR A 570 23.64 2.48 0.53
CA TYR A 570 22.57 3.32 1.04
C TYR A 570 22.56 3.27 2.57
N ALA A 571 22.28 4.38 3.25
CA ALA A 571 22.15 4.43 4.70
C ALA A 571 20.96 5.29 5.14
N SER A 572 20.49 5.10 6.36
CA SER A 572 19.47 5.97 6.95
C SER A 572 20.07 7.22 7.59
N SER A 573 19.21 8.16 7.96
CA SER A 573 19.52 9.38 8.71
C SER A 573 20.31 9.13 10.00
N ARG A 574 20.24 7.90 10.55
CA ARG A 574 21.04 7.47 11.70
C ARG A 574 22.55 7.55 11.44
N SER A 575 22.97 7.46 10.18
CA SER A 575 24.38 7.56 9.78
C SER A 575 24.90 9.01 9.71
N TYR A 576 24.01 10.00 9.89
CA TYR A 576 24.35 11.41 9.74
C TYR A 576 24.24 12.18 11.06
N GLN A 577 25.35 12.85 11.43
CA GLN A 577 25.48 13.68 12.61
C GLN A 577 26.25 14.97 12.29
N ALA A 578 26.11 15.99 13.13
CA ALA A 578 26.89 17.20 13.01
C ALA A 578 28.37 16.97 13.29
N GLY A 579 29.22 17.79 12.67
CA GLY A 579 30.66 17.78 12.92
C GLY A 579 31.42 16.62 12.29
N SER A 580 30.79 15.82 11.42
CA SER A 580 31.52 14.88 10.56
C SER A 580 32.43 15.67 9.62
N GLY A 581 33.73 15.65 9.92
CA GLY A 581 34.77 16.37 9.19
C GLY A 581 34.97 15.86 7.76
N PRO A 582 35.80 16.55 6.95
CA PRO A 582 36.05 16.18 5.55
C PRO A 582 36.62 14.76 5.41
N ASP A 583 37.44 14.30 6.36
CA ASP A 583 38.02 12.95 6.33
C ASP A 583 36.95 11.85 6.37
N PHE A 584 35.97 11.97 7.26
CA PHE A 584 34.83 11.05 7.32
C PHE A 584 34.04 11.07 6.01
N ARG A 585 33.80 12.27 5.45
CA ARG A 585 33.03 12.41 4.20
C ARG A 585 33.76 11.79 3.02
N LEU A 586 35.09 11.88 2.98
CA LEU A 586 35.93 11.25 1.98
C LEU A 586 35.94 9.73 2.14
N GLU A 587 36.01 9.23 3.38
CA GLU A 587 35.91 7.80 3.66
C GLU A 587 34.55 7.22 3.20
N MET A 588 33.48 7.99 3.37
CA MET A 588 32.13 7.65 2.97
C MET A 588 31.81 7.90 1.48
N ASP A 589 32.78 8.27 0.65
CA ASP A 589 32.57 8.58 -0.76
C ASP A 589 31.74 7.50 -1.49
N GLY A 590 30.76 7.94 -2.28
CA GLY A 590 29.82 7.09 -3.01
C GLY A 590 28.59 6.64 -2.23
N LEU A 591 28.62 6.65 -0.89
CA LEU A 591 27.48 6.28 -0.04
C LEU A 591 26.35 7.32 -0.18
N GLN A 592 25.13 6.83 -0.43
CA GLN A 592 23.91 7.62 -0.39
C GLN A 592 23.22 7.48 0.97
N PHE A 593 22.56 8.52 1.47
CA PHE A 593 21.77 8.44 2.68
C PHE A 593 20.56 9.37 2.64
N SER A 594 19.48 8.98 3.31
CA SER A 594 18.28 9.81 3.47
C SER A 594 18.35 10.68 4.73
N ASP A 595 17.82 11.90 4.66
CA ASP A 595 17.54 12.71 5.84
C ASP A 595 16.39 13.69 5.58
N ILE A 596 15.98 14.45 6.58
CA ILE A 596 14.93 15.45 6.44
C ILE A 596 15.38 16.61 5.53
N PRO A 597 14.45 17.22 4.75
CA PRO A 597 14.73 18.39 3.92
C PRO A 597 15.49 19.51 4.62
N LEU A 598 15.17 19.78 5.90
CA LEU A 598 15.86 20.80 6.68
C LEU A 598 17.38 20.54 6.79
N LEU A 599 17.79 19.29 7.02
CA LEU A 599 19.20 18.90 7.10
C LEU A 599 19.83 18.69 5.71
N ALA A 600 19.01 18.47 4.68
CA ALA A 600 19.41 18.48 3.28
C ALA A 600 19.58 19.90 2.70
N GLY A 601 19.38 20.95 3.51
CA GLY A 601 19.61 22.34 3.12
C GLY A 601 18.44 23.02 2.41
N SER A 602 17.21 22.50 2.51
CA SER A 602 16.03 23.12 1.89
C SER A 602 15.68 24.50 2.48
N ASN A 603 16.03 24.73 3.76
CA ASN A 603 15.84 26.01 4.44
C ASN A 603 17.05 26.34 5.35
N PRO A 604 18.09 27.00 4.82
CA PRO A 604 19.31 27.30 5.57
C PRO A 604 19.09 28.21 6.79
N ALA A 605 18.15 29.15 6.71
CA ALA A 605 17.86 30.08 7.81
C ALA A 605 17.23 29.36 9.00
N GLN A 606 16.22 28.52 8.74
CA GLN A 606 15.60 27.67 9.75
C GLN A 606 16.62 26.68 10.34
N LEU A 607 17.49 26.10 9.50
CA LEU A 607 18.54 25.20 9.95
C LEU A 607 19.52 25.91 10.89
N GLN A 608 19.98 27.11 10.56
CA GLN A 608 20.91 27.87 11.40
C GLN A 608 20.29 28.19 12.77
N GLN A 609 19.01 28.58 12.79
CA GLN A 609 18.28 28.83 14.04
C GLN A 609 18.17 27.58 14.91
N ALA A 610 17.71 26.47 14.32
CA ALA A 610 17.55 25.20 15.03
C ALA A 610 18.89 24.64 15.52
N ALA A 611 19.92 24.67 14.66
CA ALA A 611 21.26 24.20 14.98
C ALA A 611 21.89 24.99 16.13
N ALA A 612 21.73 26.32 16.14
CA ALA A 612 22.19 27.16 17.24
C ALA A 612 21.45 26.85 18.55
N GLN A 613 20.12 26.68 18.49
CA GLN A 613 19.29 26.38 19.66
C GLN A 613 19.63 25.02 20.29
N PHE A 614 19.90 24.02 19.48
CA PHE A 614 20.14 22.64 19.92
C PHE A 614 21.61 22.22 19.88
N LYS A 615 22.54 23.18 19.82
CA LYS A 615 23.99 22.94 19.86
C LYS A 615 24.45 21.90 18.82
N ASN A 616 23.88 21.96 17.62
CA ASN A 616 24.10 21.01 16.53
C ASN A 616 23.73 19.54 16.82
N ASP A 617 22.90 19.24 17.83
CA ASP A 617 22.34 17.89 17.96
C ASP A 617 21.26 17.67 16.89
N TYR A 618 21.64 16.99 15.80
CA TYR A 618 20.74 16.70 14.69
C TYR A 618 19.55 15.83 15.09
N SER A 619 19.64 15.04 16.17
CA SER A 619 18.49 14.31 16.71
C SER A 619 17.41 15.27 17.19
N LEU A 620 17.82 16.35 17.89
CA LEU A 620 16.91 17.40 18.35
C LEU A 620 16.46 18.31 17.21
N VAL A 621 17.31 18.60 16.21
CA VAL A 621 16.91 19.35 15.00
C VAL A 621 15.83 18.60 14.21
N ARG A 622 15.92 17.26 14.12
CA ARG A 622 14.86 16.44 13.49
C ARG A 622 13.55 16.53 14.26
N LEU A 623 13.58 16.53 15.59
CA LEU A 623 12.38 16.70 16.42
C LEU A 623 11.82 18.14 16.36
N TYR A 624 12.66 19.14 16.20
CA TYR A 624 12.23 20.50 15.90
C TYR A 624 11.49 20.57 14.57
N ALA A 625 12.04 19.96 13.51
CA ALA A 625 11.35 19.84 12.22
C ALA A 625 10.03 19.07 12.33
N MET A 626 9.97 18.00 13.14
CA MET A 626 8.74 17.28 13.44
C MET A 626 7.71 18.17 14.12
N GLY A 627 8.11 19.00 15.07
CA GLY A 627 7.23 19.98 15.69
C GLY A 627 6.64 20.96 14.68
N ALA A 628 7.46 21.47 13.78
CA ALA A 628 7.02 22.36 12.72
C ALA A 628 5.98 21.70 11.79
N ASP A 629 6.26 20.47 11.36
CA ASP A 629 5.35 19.71 10.49
C ASP A 629 4.08 19.27 11.22
N ALA A 630 4.14 19.01 12.53
CA ALA A 630 2.96 18.70 13.33
C ALA A 630 1.96 19.87 13.34
N TRP A 631 2.43 21.13 13.33
CA TRP A 631 1.55 22.29 13.17
C TRP A 631 0.92 22.34 11.77
N VAL A 632 1.70 22.07 10.72
CA VAL A 632 1.20 22.07 9.34
C VAL A 632 0.17 20.96 9.14
N LEU A 633 0.46 19.74 9.61
CA LEU A 633 -0.43 18.58 9.60
C LEU A 633 -1.70 18.84 10.40
N ALA A 634 -1.60 19.49 11.56
CA ALA A 634 -2.76 19.86 12.36
C ALA A 634 -3.76 20.75 11.59
N ASN A 635 -3.25 21.72 10.82
CA ASN A 635 -4.09 22.59 9.98
C ASN A 635 -4.66 21.89 8.73
N HIS A 636 -4.11 20.72 8.38
CA HIS A 636 -4.55 19.90 7.25
C HIS A 636 -5.08 18.53 7.68
N PHE A 637 -5.47 18.38 8.95
CA PHE A 637 -5.82 17.08 9.54
C PHE A 637 -6.94 16.38 8.76
N SER A 638 -8.02 17.11 8.47
CA SER A 638 -9.14 16.54 7.70
C SER A 638 -8.70 16.15 6.28
N GLN A 639 -7.84 16.93 5.63
CA GLN A 639 -7.37 16.66 4.27
C GLN A 639 -6.52 15.39 4.25
N MET A 640 -5.55 15.28 5.15
CA MET A 640 -4.71 14.08 5.29
C MET A 640 -5.54 12.82 5.54
N ARG A 641 -6.64 12.93 6.32
CA ARG A 641 -7.48 11.78 6.68
C ARG A 641 -8.47 11.39 5.59
N GLN A 642 -9.12 12.36 4.94
CA GLN A 642 -10.29 12.12 4.08
C GLN A 642 -9.95 12.12 2.58
N ILE A 643 -8.85 12.74 2.19
CA ILE A 643 -8.48 12.92 0.79
C ILE A 643 -7.30 12.00 0.48
N GLY A 644 -7.59 10.91 -0.23
CA GLY A 644 -6.56 10.00 -0.71
C GLY A 644 -5.52 10.74 -1.55
N GLY A 645 -4.24 10.42 -1.36
CA GLY A 645 -3.14 10.99 -2.13
C GLY A 645 -2.87 12.48 -1.89
N PHE A 646 -3.48 13.10 -0.87
CA PHE A 646 -3.12 14.45 -0.43
C PHE A 646 -1.68 14.46 0.11
N GLN A 647 -0.91 15.48 -0.29
CA GLN A 647 0.51 15.60 0.03
C GLN A 647 0.85 17.00 0.53
N LEU A 648 1.83 17.08 1.42
CA LEU A 648 2.35 18.34 1.96
C LEU A 648 3.88 18.34 1.92
N ASN A 649 4.47 19.45 1.48
CA ASN A 649 5.91 19.67 1.60
C ASN A 649 6.25 20.11 3.04
N GLY A 650 6.81 19.20 3.81
CA GLY A 650 7.23 19.43 5.20
C GLY A 650 8.74 19.63 5.36
N SER A 651 9.13 20.13 6.53
CA SER A 651 10.52 20.18 6.98
C SER A 651 11.12 18.78 7.20
N THR A 652 10.27 17.76 7.34
CA THR A 652 10.63 16.34 7.58
C THR A 652 10.45 15.42 6.37
N GLY A 653 10.04 15.95 5.22
CA GLY A 653 9.84 15.22 3.96
C GLY A 653 8.55 15.63 3.26
N VAL A 654 8.25 14.99 2.12
CA VAL A 654 6.91 15.09 1.53
C VAL A 654 5.99 14.16 2.32
N LEU A 655 5.00 14.73 2.98
CA LEU A 655 4.10 14.05 3.91
C LEU A 655 2.87 13.56 3.17
N SER A 656 2.52 12.29 3.32
CA SER A 656 1.28 11.70 2.81
C SER A 656 0.68 10.77 3.87
N ALA A 657 -0.60 10.39 3.74
CA ALA A 657 -1.27 9.48 4.67
C ALA A 657 -1.67 8.18 3.97
N ASP A 658 -1.51 7.05 4.66
CA ASP A 658 -2.13 5.78 4.24
C ASP A 658 -3.61 5.68 4.66
N SER A 659 -4.26 4.55 4.36
CA SER A 659 -5.66 4.30 4.71
C SER A 659 -5.96 4.27 6.21
N ASN A 660 -4.93 4.09 7.05
CA ASN A 660 -5.04 4.12 8.51
C ASN A 660 -4.67 5.51 9.08
N CYS A 661 -4.35 6.47 8.22
CA CYS A 661 -3.76 7.77 8.52
C CYS A 661 -2.44 7.69 9.30
N VAL A 662 -1.61 6.70 8.95
CA VAL A 662 -0.18 6.76 9.26
C VAL A 662 0.47 7.70 8.27
N ILE A 663 1.16 8.72 8.79
CA ILE A 663 1.85 9.72 7.99
C ILE A 663 3.17 9.13 7.49
N ASN A 664 3.25 8.92 6.18
CA ASN A 664 4.44 8.51 5.47
C ASN A 664 5.23 9.74 5.00
N ARG A 665 6.54 9.57 4.82
CA ARG A 665 7.46 10.64 4.42
C ARG A 665 8.31 10.16 3.25
N LYS A 666 8.30 10.89 2.14
CA LYS A 666 9.31 10.78 1.08
C LYS A 666 10.49 11.68 1.44
N LEU A 667 11.67 11.11 1.60
CA LEU A 667 12.86 11.83 2.04
C LEU A 667 13.75 12.22 0.86
N PRO A 668 14.40 13.39 0.89
CA PRO A 668 15.50 13.66 -0.02
C PRO A 668 16.68 12.74 0.30
N TRP A 669 17.37 12.34 -0.77
CA TRP A 669 18.59 11.56 -0.69
C TRP A 669 19.81 12.45 -0.93
N LEU A 670 20.84 12.22 -0.14
CA LEU A 670 22.12 12.90 -0.19
C LEU A 670 23.21 11.88 -0.53
N GLN A 671 24.32 12.34 -1.10
CA GLN A 671 25.47 11.50 -1.41
C GLN A 671 26.77 12.16 -0.92
N TYR A 672 27.65 11.36 -0.32
CA TYR A 672 29.03 11.76 -0.09
C TYR A 672 29.81 11.73 -1.41
N ARG A 673 30.36 12.87 -1.82
CA ARG A 673 31.11 13.02 -3.06
C ARG A 673 32.34 13.91 -2.85
N ALA A 674 33.53 13.34 -3.00
CA ALA A 674 34.82 14.02 -2.91
C ALA A 674 34.98 14.87 -1.63
N GLY A 675 34.55 14.34 -0.47
CA GLY A 675 34.61 15.05 0.82
C GLY A 675 33.47 16.05 1.06
N SER A 676 32.53 16.18 0.13
CA SER A 676 31.33 17.03 0.25
C SER A 676 30.05 16.19 0.32
N ILE A 677 28.95 16.83 0.70
CA ILE A 677 27.60 16.24 0.68
C ILE A 677 26.80 16.96 -0.39
N VAL A 678 26.24 16.21 -1.34
CA VAL A 678 25.46 16.73 -2.46
C VAL A 678 24.08 16.07 -2.52
N PRO A 679 23.01 16.76 -2.95
CA PRO A 679 21.72 16.13 -3.19
C PRO A 679 21.78 15.15 -4.35
N MET A 680 21.06 14.04 -4.23
CA MET A 680 20.75 13.17 -5.36
C MET A 680 19.65 13.82 -6.20
N GLN A 681 19.87 13.91 -7.52
CA GLN A 681 18.89 14.40 -8.49
C GLN A 681 18.00 13.28 -8.99
#